data_AF-A0A928BRW7-F1
#
_entry.id   AF-A0A928BRW7-F1
#
_cell.length_a   1.000
_cell.length_b   1.000
_cell.length_c   1.000
_cell.angle_alpha   90.00
_cell.angle_beta   90.00
_cell.angle_gamma   90.00
#
_symmetry.space_group_name_H-M   'P 1'
#
loop_
_entity.id
_entity.type
_entity.pdbx_description
1 polymer ?
#
loop_
_entity_poly.entity_id
_entity_poly.type
_entity_poly.pdbx_seq_one_letter_code
_entity_poly.pdbx_strand_id
1 'polypeptide(L)'
;MRKLSLTLLIMIMFIGMTYAQGQRPQRQRGSLKQQVQSKQKMNYDDFVNDANKKYEEFRDSVNKKYADFMEKAWKDYPIEDAVDRPKEDDIKPIEYDKMTDEDYLEDMKRQEEERKLAEAQKKREEEQARLAEEKKKQEEEQARLAAEQKQREEEQARLLEEQKKQEEEQARIAAEKKKQEEEKARILAEKKKQQEEKAKLLAEQKKQQDELKRLAALKKQQEEQQKQLEKQQKKEELAKLLAEKKKQEEQEKLALQKQKEQERQQKLLEEQQRKQEEQARLLEEKLKKQEEQQRLLEEKKKQQEEKARLLAEKKKQQEEQKRLLAEQKKKQEEEQARLAAEKKKQEEQERQLAEQKKKQQEKQSKPIEAVVVPVVLTVPPQPKPVNPIVENKVSMATSDFDFYGTPMKVRWGNAEKFKLNGTSKKDISDAFLELTDKGYTNLVHDCLELRKEYKLCDWAYYKMLQNIAEKACGKGTNEAIFLQGVLLNQSGYQIRFALEDNTKLHIMSRMDGFPYDRGYLTADGKLFFLMDGCKAKNLTVCDAAYPGEQMMSLGVAEQPDLKKELSDKRTVISRFVNVSADMQMNKNLMDFYTDYPTSYDGKDMMTRWAYYANTPVAAEVKDKVYPQLKQQIGNAPKLMAANMLLNWVQMGLTYAYDEKVWGHDRAFFAEESLFYPFCDCEDRSILFSHLIRDLLDLDVVLVYYPGHLYTAVCFNEDVTGDYIMVNGRKFTVADPTYYNANVGKTMSKMDNSKAKVILLKR
;
A
#
# COMPACT_ATOMS: atom_id res chain seq x y z
N MET A 1 -56.21 11.54 4.54
CA MET A 1 -57.15 10.42 4.38
C MET A 1 -56.71 9.55 3.20
N ARG A 2 -57.05 8.25 3.18
CA ARG A 2 -57.29 7.32 2.03
C ARG A 2 -56.59 7.63 0.67
N LYS A 3 -55.98 6.68 -0.08
CA LYS A 3 -55.72 5.22 0.11
C LYS A 3 -54.85 4.72 -1.08
N LEU A 4 -54.14 3.59 -0.90
CA LEU A 4 -53.48 2.76 -1.95
C LEU A 4 -52.28 3.40 -2.72
N SER A 5 -51.30 2.63 -3.24
CA SER A 5 -50.99 1.21 -3.03
C SER A 5 -49.48 0.94 -3.02
N LEU A 6 -48.95 0.43 -1.90
CA LEU A 6 -47.55 0.02 -1.76
C LEU A 6 -47.46 -1.52 -1.84
N THR A 7 -47.44 -2.07 -3.05
CA THR A 7 -47.63 -3.52 -3.26
C THR A 7 -46.70 -4.14 -4.30
N LEU A 8 -45.39 -3.83 -4.23
CA LEU A 8 -44.39 -4.43 -5.14
C LEU A 8 -43.00 -4.63 -4.47
N LEU A 9 -42.94 -5.17 -3.24
CA LEU A 9 -41.63 -5.40 -2.58
C LEU A 9 -41.57 -6.56 -1.56
N ILE A 10 -42.58 -7.42 -1.45
CA ILE A 10 -42.54 -8.60 -0.55
C ILE A 10 -43.05 -9.86 -1.26
N MET A 11 -42.19 -10.46 -2.10
CA MET A 11 -42.38 -11.84 -2.56
C MET A 11 -41.06 -12.61 -2.83
N ILE A 12 -39.95 -12.19 -2.22
CA ILE A 12 -38.69 -12.95 -2.21
C ILE A 12 -38.21 -13.07 -0.76
N MET A 13 -38.72 -14.07 -0.04
CA MET A 13 -38.11 -14.78 1.10
C MET A 13 -39.16 -15.71 1.72
N PHE A 14 -38.90 -17.02 1.70
CA PHE A 14 -39.11 -18.01 2.78
C PHE A 14 -39.16 -19.44 2.20
N ILE A 15 -38.01 -20.10 2.22
CA ILE A 15 -37.90 -21.56 2.07
C ILE A 15 -37.19 -22.08 3.33
N GLY A 16 -37.74 -23.12 3.94
CA GLY A 16 -37.09 -23.89 5.00
C GLY A 16 -37.71 -23.74 6.40
N MET A 17 -38.45 -24.75 6.84
CA MET A 17 -37.89 -25.77 7.74
C MET A 17 -38.79 -27.02 7.81
N THR A 18 -38.27 -28.08 8.42
CA THR A 18 -38.82 -29.45 8.44
C THR A 18 -39.63 -29.76 9.70
N TYR A 19 -40.51 -30.76 9.65
CA TYR A 19 -40.31 -32.07 10.31
C TYR A 19 -41.40 -33.07 9.90
N ALA A 20 -41.30 -34.33 10.33
CA ALA A 20 -42.06 -35.47 9.77
C ALA A 20 -42.71 -36.34 10.85
N GLN A 21 -43.77 -37.08 10.49
CA GLN A 21 -44.09 -38.43 10.99
C GLN A 21 -45.31 -39.05 10.27
N GLY A 22 -45.46 -40.38 10.36
CA GLY A 22 -46.73 -41.11 10.13
C GLY A 22 -46.98 -41.63 8.70
N GLN A 23 -47.30 -42.92 8.57
CA GLN A 23 -47.76 -43.54 7.32
C GLN A 23 -49.32 -43.58 7.22
N ARG A 24 -49.82 -44.11 6.09
CA ARG A 24 -51.20 -43.93 5.59
C ARG A 24 -52.15 -45.06 6.02
N PRO A 25 -53.46 -44.90 5.76
CA PRO A 25 -54.05 -45.71 4.69
C PRO A 25 -54.47 -44.89 3.45
N GLN A 26 -54.50 -45.52 2.29
CA GLN A 26 -54.78 -44.86 1.01
C GLN A 26 -56.29 -44.73 0.73
N ARG A 27 -56.74 -43.51 0.43
CA ARG A 27 -57.77 -43.23 -0.58
C ARG A 27 -57.54 -41.82 -1.16
N GLN A 28 -57.71 -41.70 -2.48
CA GLN A 28 -57.71 -40.46 -3.31
C GLN A 28 -57.00 -39.22 -2.73
N ARG A 29 -55.67 -39.09 -2.96
CA ARG A 29 -54.90 -37.86 -2.63
C ARG A 29 -54.27 -37.14 -3.83
N GLY A 30 -54.64 -37.53 -5.06
CA GLY A 30 -54.40 -36.77 -6.29
C GLY A 30 -55.66 -35.97 -6.66
N SER A 31 -55.84 -34.81 -6.03
CA SER A 31 -56.98 -33.91 -6.30
C SER A 31 -56.61 -32.45 -6.04
N LEU A 32 -56.46 -32.05 -4.77
CA LEU A 32 -56.44 -30.62 -4.43
C LEU A 32 -55.15 -29.87 -4.81
N LYS A 33 -53.95 -30.41 -4.53
CA LYS A 33 -52.69 -29.72 -4.90
C LYS A 33 -52.53 -29.55 -6.41
N GLN A 34 -52.84 -30.60 -7.19
CA GLN A 34 -52.81 -30.51 -8.65
C GLN A 34 -53.89 -29.59 -9.20
N GLN A 35 -55.11 -29.53 -8.63
CA GLN A 35 -56.13 -28.57 -9.05
C GLN A 35 -55.78 -27.12 -8.67
N VAL A 36 -55.14 -26.87 -7.52
CA VAL A 36 -54.66 -25.53 -7.16
C VAL A 36 -53.51 -25.11 -8.05
N GLN A 37 -52.53 -25.99 -8.30
CA GLN A 37 -51.42 -25.70 -9.21
C GLN A 37 -51.89 -25.54 -10.66
N SER A 38 -52.83 -26.35 -11.16
CA SER A 38 -53.37 -26.19 -12.51
C SER A 38 -54.23 -24.94 -12.63
N LYS A 39 -55.02 -24.58 -11.61
CA LYS A 39 -55.83 -23.34 -11.62
C LYS A 39 -54.98 -22.08 -11.44
N GLN A 40 -53.90 -22.12 -10.67
CA GLN A 40 -52.90 -21.06 -10.61
C GLN A 40 -52.12 -20.95 -11.92
N LYS A 41 -51.76 -22.07 -12.54
CA LYS A 41 -51.12 -22.09 -13.86
C LYS A 41 -52.05 -21.54 -14.95
N MET A 42 -53.30 -22.00 -15.05
CA MET A 42 -54.28 -21.44 -16.00
C MET A 42 -54.42 -19.93 -15.81
N ASN A 43 -54.62 -19.45 -14.57
CA ASN A 43 -54.72 -18.02 -14.28
C ASN A 43 -53.43 -17.21 -14.61
N TYR A 44 -52.26 -17.86 -14.64
CA TYR A 44 -51.01 -17.25 -15.10
C TYR A 44 -50.87 -17.29 -16.63
N ASP A 45 -51.16 -18.43 -17.25
CA ASP A 45 -51.14 -18.60 -18.71
C ASP A 45 -52.17 -17.67 -19.37
N ASP A 46 -53.37 -17.54 -18.79
CA ASP A 46 -54.43 -16.60 -19.19
C ASP A 46 -53.96 -15.14 -19.07
N PHE A 47 -53.28 -14.78 -17.98
CA PHE A 47 -52.70 -13.45 -17.78
C PHE A 47 -51.59 -13.15 -18.81
N VAL A 48 -50.72 -14.12 -19.11
CA VAL A 48 -49.69 -13.98 -20.14
C VAL A 48 -50.33 -13.84 -21.53
N ASN A 49 -51.39 -14.59 -21.83
CA ASN A 49 -52.12 -14.50 -23.10
C ASN A 49 -52.83 -13.13 -23.25
N ASP A 50 -53.48 -12.63 -22.21
CA ASP A 50 -54.10 -11.29 -22.18
C ASP A 50 -53.07 -10.16 -22.31
N ALA A 51 -51.91 -10.29 -21.64
CA ALA A 51 -50.80 -9.34 -21.78
C ALA A 51 -50.22 -9.34 -23.20
N ASN A 52 -49.91 -10.52 -23.76
CA ASN A 52 -49.39 -10.67 -25.13
C ASN A 52 -50.35 -10.08 -26.15
N LYS A 53 -51.66 -10.38 -26.03
CA LYS A 53 -52.69 -9.80 -26.89
C LYS A 53 -52.70 -8.27 -26.84
N LYS A 54 -52.54 -7.66 -25.66
CA LYS A 54 -52.47 -6.20 -25.52
C LYS A 54 -51.20 -5.60 -26.13
N TYR A 55 -50.07 -6.30 -26.05
CA TYR A 55 -48.82 -5.89 -26.72
C TYR A 55 -48.93 -5.98 -28.24
N GLU A 56 -49.62 -7.00 -28.77
CA GLU A 56 -49.97 -7.11 -30.20
C GLU A 56 -50.91 -5.97 -30.63
N GLU A 57 -52.06 -5.81 -29.99
CA GLU A 57 -53.05 -4.75 -30.33
C GLU A 57 -52.43 -3.34 -30.29
N PHE A 58 -51.49 -3.09 -29.37
CA PHE A 58 -50.70 -1.86 -29.34
C PHE A 58 -49.75 -1.74 -30.54
N ARG A 59 -48.96 -2.78 -30.84
CA ARG A 59 -48.01 -2.78 -31.97
C ARG A 59 -48.74 -2.63 -33.30
N ASP A 60 -49.84 -3.35 -33.48
CA ASP A 60 -50.70 -3.27 -34.67
C ASP A 60 -51.28 -1.85 -34.81
N SER A 61 -51.66 -1.18 -33.70
CA SER A 61 -52.04 0.24 -33.72
C SER A 61 -50.88 1.19 -34.04
N VAL A 62 -49.64 0.89 -33.65
CA VAL A 62 -48.46 1.69 -33.98
C VAL A 62 -48.12 1.55 -35.46
N ASN A 63 -48.08 0.32 -35.98
CA ASN A 63 -47.81 0.02 -37.38
C ASN A 63 -48.86 0.68 -38.29
N LYS A 64 -50.14 0.65 -37.91
CA LYS A 64 -51.19 1.38 -38.64
C LYS A 64 -50.95 2.89 -38.68
N LYS A 65 -50.71 3.53 -37.53
CA LYS A 65 -50.45 4.98 -37.46
C LYS A 65 -49.19 5.39 -38.24
N TYR A 66 -48.18 4.52 -38.27
CA TYR A 66 -46.97 4.74 -39.04
C TYR A 66 -47.22 4.63 -40.54
N ALA A 67 -47.93 3.61 -41.03
CA ALA A 67 -48.33 3.51 -42.44
C ALA A 67 -49.22 4.70 -42.88
N ASP A 68 -50.23 5.05 -42.07
CA ASP A 68 -51.07 6.24 -42.26
C ASP A 68 -50.23 7.54 -42.39
N PHE A 69 -49.03 7.59 -41.80
CA PHE A 69 -48.09 8.71 -41.92
C PHE A 69 -47.09 8.53 -43.08
N MET A 70 -46.61 7.31 -43.35
CA MET A 70 -45.74 6.98 -44.49
C MET A 70 -46.37 7.42 -45.81
N GLU A 71 -47.67 7.18 -46.03
CA GLU A 71 -48.37 7.62 -47.26
C GLU A 71 -48.22 9.14 -47.53
N LYS A 72 -48.01 9.93 -46.47
CA LYS A 72 -48.10 11.41 -46.48
C LYS A 72 -46.74 12.09 -46.28
N ALA A 73 -45.78 11.45 -45.62
CA ALA A 73 -44.52 12.05 -45.16
C ALA A 73 -43.39 12.14 -46.22
N TRP A 74 -43.70 12.01 -47.51
CA TRP A 74 -42.68 12.03 -48.57
C TRP A 74 -42.29 13.45 -49.01
N LYS A 75 -41.00 13.76 -48.93
CA LYS A 75 -40.39 15.03 -49.37
C LYS A 75 -39.21 14.74 -50.31
N ASP A 76 -38.92 15.65 -51.25
CA ASP A 76 -37.69 15.54 -52.05
C ASP A 76 -36.52 16.14 -51.28
N TYR A 77 -35.39 15.41 -51.26
CA TYR A 77 -34.15 15.84 -50.63
C TYR A 77 -32.98 15.78 -51.63
N PRO A 78 -32.10 16.79 -51.67
CA PRO A 78 -30.78 16.62 -52.28
C PRO A 78 -29.98 15.61 -51.46
N ILE A 79 -29.13 14.83 -52.14
CA ILE A 79 -28.20 13.89 -51.53
C ILE A 79 -26.81 14.50 -51.62
N GLU A 80 -26.19 14.71 -50.46
CA GLU A 80 -24.79 15.08 -50.34
C GLU A 80 -23.91 13.92 -50.82
N ASP A 81 -22.85 14.25 -51.54
CA ASP A 81 -21.92 13.25 -52.05
C ASP A 81 -21.23 12.46 -50.93
N ALA A 82 -20.87 11.22 -51.26
CA ALA A 82 -20.04 10.42 -50.39
C ALA A 82 -18.74 11.17 -50.03
N VAL A 83 -18.37 11.16 -48.76
CA VAL A 83 -17.01 11.54 -48.37
C VAL A 83 -16.11 10.39 -48.77
N ASP A 84 -15.25 10.63 -49.77
CA ASP A 84 -14.17 9.71 -50.13
C ASP A 84 -13.26 9.48 -48.92
N ARG A 85 -12.66 8.28 -48.84
CA ARG A 85 -11.62 7.98 -47.85
C ARG A 85 -10.43 8.94 -47.98
N PRO A 86 -9.73 9.25 -46.87
CA PRO A 86 -8.49 10.02 -46.94
C PRO A 86 -7.48 9.30 -47.84
N LYS A 87 -6.73 10.08 -48.62
CA LYS A 87 -5.44 9.62 -49.13
C LYS A 87 -4.39 10.02 -48.10
N GLU A 88 -3.88 9.04 -47.36
CA GLU A 88 -2.84 9.26 -46.36
C GLU A 88 -1.48 9.42 -47.12
N ASP A 89 -0.62 10.34 -46.66
CA ASP A 89 0.71 10.56 -47.24
C ASP A 89 1.72 9.57 -46.63
N ASP A 90 1.53 8.28 -46.91
CA ASP A 90 2.13 7.15 -46.18
C ASP A 90 3.65 7.26 -45.94
N ILE A 91 4.04 7.62 -44.71
CA ILE A 91 5.45 7.70 -44.31
C ILE A 91 6.08 6.31 -44.40
N LYS A 92 7.16 6.18 -45.18
CA LYS A 92 7.89 4.92 -45.31
C LYS A 92 8.48 4.49 -43.97
N PRO A 93 8.39 3.19 -43.62
CA PRO A 93 9.19 2.59 -42.56
C PRO A 93 10.65 3.02 -42.67
N ILE A 94 11.15 3.66 -41.62
CA ILE A 94 12.56 4.05 -41.48
C ILE A 94 13.28 2.90 -40.77
N GLU A 95 14.55 2.68 -41.12
CA GLU A 95 15.44 1.74 -40.41
C GLU A 95 16.14 2.49 -39.27
N TYR A 96 16.00 2.03 -38.02
CA TYR A 96 16.66 2.61 -36.84
C TYR A 96 18.14 2.24 -36.83
N ASP A 97 18.91 3.00 -37.60
CA ASP A 97 20.34 2.76 -37.88
C ASP A 97 20.59 1.38 -38.55
N LYS A 98 21.79 1.17 -39.07
CA LYS A 98 22.19 -0.11 -39.68
C LYS A 98 22.73 -1.08 -38.64
N MET A 99 21.97 -1.27 -37.56
CA MET A 99 22.26 -2.28 -36.55
C MET A 99 22.23 -3.68 -37.15
N THR A 100 23.28 -4.45 -36.88
CA THR A 100 23.31 -5.89 -37.15
C THR A 100 22.51 -6.65 -36.10
N ASP A 101 22.25 -7.94 -36.37
CA ASP A 101 21.65 -8.88 -35.43
C ASP A 101 22.40 -8.92 -34.08
N GLU A 102 23.72 -8.72 -34.08
CA GLU A 102 24.54 -8.63 -32.87
C GLU A 102 24.32 -7.30 -32.13
N ASP A 103 24.35 -6.15 -32.83
CA ASP A 103 24.14 -4.82 -32.24
C ASP A 103 22.77 -4.70 -31.54
N TYR A 104 21.71 -5.25 -32.14
CA TYR A 104 20.36 -5.21 -31.56
C TYR A 104 20.27 -6.06 -30.28
N LEU A 105 20.88 -7.25 -30.29
CA LEU A 105 20.94 -8.11 -29.10
C LEU A 105 21.84 -7.53 -28.01
N GLU A 106 22.86 -6.74 -28.35
CA GLU A 106 23.63 -5.96 -27.38
C GLU A 106 22.87 -4.76 -26.82
N ASP A 107 22.08 -4.02 -27.61
CA ASP A 107 21.22 -2.95 -27.07
C ASP A 107 20.16 -3.51 -26.10
N MET A 108 19.54 -4.65 -26.41
CA MET A 108 18.60 -5.30 -25.49
C MET A 108 19.28 -5.73 -24.18
N LYS A 109 20.47 -6.35 -24.23
CA LYS A 109 21.25 -6.70 -23.03
C LYS A 109 21.62 -5.45 -22.22
N ARG A 110 22.10 -4.39 -22.90
CA ARG A 110 22.45 -3.10 -22.28
C ARG A 110 21.25 -2.47 -21.58
N GLN A 111 20.07 -2.45 -22.21
CA GLN A 111 18.85 -1.96 -21.56
C GLN A 111 18.50 -2.79 -20.32
N GLU A 112 18.65 -4.12 -20.37
CA GLU A 112 18.40 -4.98 -19.21
C GLU A 112 19.42 -4.75 -18.07
N GLU A 113 20.70 -4.53 -18.40
CA GLU A 113 21.77 -4.22 -17.44
C GLU A 113 21.63 -2.81 -16.85
N GLU A 114 21.32 -1.79 -17.65
CA GLU A 114 21.01 -0.44 -17.18
C GLU A 114 19.79 -0.48 -16.21
N ARG A 115 18.76 -1.28 -16.52
CA ARG A 115 17.58 -1.49 -15.67
C ARG A 115 17.91 -2.24 -14.37
N LYS A 116 18.72 -3.31 -14.44
CA LYS A 116 19.24 -4.04 -13.26
C LYS A 116 20.09 -3.13 -12.37
N LEU A 117 20.91 -2.27 -12.96
CA LEU A 117 21.73 -1.28 -12.25
C LEU A 117 20.86 -0.22 -11.57
N ALA A 118 19.82 0.29 -12.25
CA ALA A 118 18.87 1.23 -11.66
C ALA A 118 18.06 0.60 -10.50
N GLU A 119 17.58 -0.64 -10.64
CA GLU A 119 16.95 -1.37 -9.54
C GLU A 119 17.92 -1.55 -8.34
N ALA A 120 19.18 -1.88 -8.59
CA ALA A 120 20.20 -2.04 -7.56
C ALA A 120 20.61 -0.71 -6.91
N GLN A 121 20.66 0.39 -7.65
CA GLN A 121 20.86 1.74 -7.12
C GLN A 121 19.69 2.13 -6.22
N LYS A 122 18.45 1.97 -6.67
CA LYS A 122 17.26 2.26 -5.86
C LYS A 122 17.23 1.45 -4.55
N LYS A 123 17.51 0.15 -4.60
CA LYS A 123 17.61 -0.71 -3.39
C LYS A 123 18.69 -0.23 -2.42
N ARG A 124 19.83 0.28 -2.93
CA ARG A 124 20.89 0.89 -2.10
C ARG A 124 20.49 2.25 -1.53
N GLU A 125 19.81 3.10 -2.29
CA GLU A 125 19.29 4.39 -1.81
C GLU A 125 18.22 4.17 -0.70
N GLU A 126 17.36 3.16 -0.84
CA GLU A 126 16.39 2.71 0.19
C GLU A 126 17.09 2.11 1.44
N GLU A 127 18.13 1.31 1.26
CA GLU A 127 18.92 0.73 2.36
C GLU A 127 19.72 1.81 3.11
N GLN A 128 20.34 2.76 2.41
CA GLN A 128 21.04 3.91 3.00
C GLN A 128 20.07 4.80 3.79
N ALA A 129 18.86 5.05 3.26
CA ALA A 129 17.84 5.80 3.99
C ALA A 129 17.44 5.10 5.31
N ARG A 130 17.26 3.77 5.29
CA ARG A 130 17.01 2.97 6.51
C ARG A 130 18.16 3.03 7.50
N LEU A 131 19.41 2.87 7.04
CA LEU A 131 20.60 2.93 7.89
C LEU A 131 20.79 4.32 8.51
N ALA A 132 20.46 5.39 7.78
CA ALA A 132 20.46 6.75 8.32
C ALA A 132 19.37 6.96 9.39
N GLU A 133 18.17 6.42 9.21
CA GLU A 133 17.10 6.47 10.21
C GLU A 133 17.46 5.66 11.47
N GLU A 134 18.06 4.47 11.30
CA GLU A 134 18.52 3.63 12.41
C GLU A 134 19.66 4.28 13.19
N LYS A 135 20.65 4.87 12.49
CA LYS A 135 21.73 5.64 13.13
C LYS A 135 21.19 6.83 13.91
N LYS A 136 20.20 7.55 13.38
CA LYS A 136 19.54 8.66 14.08
C LYS A 136 18.89 8.20 15.39
N LYS A 137 18.23 7.03 15.40
CA LYS A 137 17.66 6.45 16.63
C LYS A 137 18.73 6.06 17.65
N GLN A 138 19.87 5.53 17.19
CA GLN A 138 21.02 5.25 18.08
C GLN A 138 21.62 6.53 18.67
N GLU A 139 21.75 7.60 17.89
CA GLU A 139 22.21 8.92 18.37
C GLU A 139 21.23 9.54 19.38
N GLU A 140 19.92 9.45 19.14
CA GLU A 140 18.86 9.86 20.08
C GLU A 140 18.88 9.04 21.38
N GLU A 141 19.13 7.72 21.31
CA GLU A 141 19.24 6.86 22.49
C GLU A 141 20.53 7.11 23.30
N GLN A 142 21.67 7.32 22.63
CA GLN A 142 22.91 7.73 23.30
C GLN A 142 22.75 9.08 24.01
N ALA A 143 22.08 10.05 23.39
CA ALA A 143 21.76 11.33 24.03
C ALA A 143 20.87 11.16 25.27
N ARG A 144 19.87 10.26 25.21
CA ARG A 144 19.01 9.92 26.35
C ARG A 144 19.82 9.31 27.51
N LEU A 145 20.69 8.35 27.22
CA LEU A 145 21.54 7.68 28.22
C LEU A 145 22.56 8.65 28.84
N ALA A 146 23.16 9.54 28.05
CA ALA A 146 24.06 10.57 28.57
C ALA A 146 23.35 11.58 29.48
N ALA A 147 22.10 11.97 29.14
CA ALA A 147 21.28 12.81 30.00
C ALA A 147 20.90 12.12 31.33
N GLU A 148 20.57 10.83 31.29
CA GLU A 148 20.28 10.04 32.49
C GLU A 148 21.52 9.87 33.38
N GLN A 149 22.69 9.58 32.80
CA GLN A 149 23.95 9.52 33.56
C GLN A 149 24.26 10.86 34.23
N LYS A 150 24.09 11.99 33.52
CA LYS A 150 24.28 13.33 34.09
C LYS A 150 23.34 13.61 35.26
N GLN A 151 22.09 13.16 35.21
CA GLN A 151 21.16 13.27 36.35
C GLN A 151 21.61 12.43 37.55
N ARG A 152 22.10 11.21 37.33
CA ARG A 152 22.66 10.36 38.41
C ARG A 152 23.93 10.96 39.02
N GLU A 153 24.78 11.60 38.23
CA GLU A 153 25.97 12.33 38.72
C GLU A 153 25.58 13.56 39.55
N GLU A 154 24.57 14.33 39.12
CA GLU A 154 24.00 15.45 39.88
C GLU A 154 23.26 15.02 41.16
N GLU A 155 22.68 13.81 41.18
CA GLU A 155 22.12 13.19 42.39
C GLU A 155 23.22 12.74 43.37
N GLN A 156 24.26 12.05 42.89
CA GLN A 156 25.42 11.67 43.71
C GLN A 156 26.15 12.89 44.29
N ALA A 157 26.28 13.98 43.52
CA ALA A 157 26.86 15.23 44.02
C ALA A 157 26.04 15.83 45.18
N ARG A 158 24.71 15.82 45.08
CA ARG A 158 23.82 16.29 46.16
C ARG A 158 23.90 15.40 47.40
N LEU A 159 23.91 14.08 47.23
CA LEU A 159 24.10 13.12 48.33
C LEU A 159 25.45 13.30 49.04
N LEU A 160 26.52 13.59 48.29
CA LEU A 160 27.86 13.85 48.85
C LEU A 160 27.90 15.19 49.62
N GLU A 161 27.22 16.23 49.12
CA GLU A 161 27.09 17.50 49.84
C GLU A 161 26.26 17.36 51.12
N GLU A 162 25.20 16.54 51.10
CA GLU A 162 24.39 16.25 52.29
C GLU A 162 25.16 15.43 53.33
N GLN A 163 25.92 14.41 52.92
CA GLN A 163 26.86 13.71 53.81
C GLN A 163 27.87 14.67 54.44
N LYS A 164 28.42 15.61 53.65
CA LYS A 164 29.38 16.59 54.16
C LYS A 164 28.75 17.54 55.20
N LYS A 165 27.49 17.95 55.01
CA LYS A 165 26.73 18.70 56.03
C LYS A 165 26.50 17.88 57.30
N GLN A 166 26.22 16.57 57.18
CA GLN A 166 26.12 15.67 58.34
C GLN A 166 27.46 15.49 59.07
N GLU A 167 28.60 15.47 58.36
CA GLU A 167 29.94 15.46 58.98
C GLU A 167 30.24 16.78 59.71
N GLU A 168 29.89 17.95 59.15
CA GLU A 168 30.03 19.25 59.82
C GLU A 168 29.11 19.36 61.05
N GLU A 169 27.87 18.87 60.97
CA GLU A 169 26.93 18.76 62.09
C GLU A 169 27.51 17.90 63.23
N GLN A 170 28.07 16.72 62.91
CA GLN A 170 28.74 15.86 63.89
C GLN A 170 30.01 16.50 64.46
N ALA A 171 30.80 17.20 63.64
CA ALA A 171 31.97 17.94 64.11
C ALA A 171 31.59 19.08 65.07
N ARG A 172 30.48 19.78 64.81
CA ARG A 172 29.93 20.80 65.73
C ARG A 172 29.52 20.16 67.06
N ILE A 173 28.82 19.03 67.04
CA ILE A 173 28.42 18.27 68.25
C ILE A 173 29.66 17.75 69.01
N ALA A 174 30.72 17.34 68.32
CA ALA A 174 31.97 16.91 68.95
C ALA A 174 32.72 18.08 69.61
N ALA A 175 32.74 19.26 68.99
CA ALA A 175 33.30 20.48 69.57
C ALA A 175 32.50 20.96 70.79
N GLU A 176 31.16 20.85 70.75
CA GLU A 176 30.27 21.13 71.89
C GLU A 176 30.60 20.22 73.09
N LYS A 177 30.73 18.90 72.84
CA LYS A 177 31.16 17.94 73.87
C LYS A 177 32.56 18.25 74.41
N LYS A 178 33.52 18.62 73.55
CA LYS A 178 34.88 18.98 73.96
C LYS A 178 34.90 20.21 74.88
N LYS A 179 34.07 21.23 74.61
CA LYS A 179 33.87 22.36 75.55
C LYS A 179 33.33 21.90 76.90
N GLN A 180 32.32 21.03 76.91
CA GLN A 180 31.76 20.49 78.16
C GLN A 180 32.76 19.63 78.95
N GLU A 181 33.66 18.92 78.28
CA GLU A 181 34.75 18.17 78.91
C GLU A 181 35.85 19.10 79.44
N GLU A 182 36.23 20.15 78.72
CA GLU A 182 37.17 21.17 79.18
C GLU A 182 36.63 21.96 80.38
N GLU A 183 35.33 22.25 80.42
CA GLU A 183 34.69 22.88 81.58
C GLU A 183 34.63 21.94 82.80
N LYS A 184 34.28 20.66 82.60
CA LYS A 184 34.37 19.63 83.65
C LYS A 184 35.81 19.48 84.16
N ALA A 185 36.80 19.53 83.27
CA ALA A 185 38.21 19.49 83.63
C ALA A 185 38.65 20.74 84.41
N ARG A 186 38.14 21.93 84.08
CA ARG A 186 38.39 23.17 84.83
C ARG A 186 37.83 23.08 86.26
N ILE A 187 36.58 22.61 86.41
CA ILE A 187 35.94 22.37 87.72
C ILE A 187 36.69 21.30 88.54
N LEU A 188 37.21 20.25 87.88
CA LEU A 188 38.01 19.21 88.53
C LEU A 188 39.38 19.74 88.98
N ALA A 189 40.04 20.56 88.17
CA ALA A 189 41.31 21.21 88.51
C ALA A 189 41.15 22.19 89.68
N GLU A 190 40.04 22.94 89.73
CA GLU A 190 39.73 23.86 90.82
C GLU A 190 39.45 23.12 92.14
N LYS A 191 38.69 22.02 92.10
CA LYS A 191 38.56 21.09 93.25
C LYS A 191 39.91 20.49 93.68
N LYS A 192 40.79 20.15 92.73
CA LYS A 192 42.12 19.63 93.03
C LYS A 192 43.00 20.69 93.72
N LYS A 193 42.91 21.96 93.32
CA LYS A 193 43.58 23.09 93.97
C LYS A 193 43.13 23.26 95.43
N GLN A 194 41.83 23.19 95.69
CA GLN A 194 41.26 23.22 97.06
C GLN A 194 41.67 21.99 97.90
N GLN A 195 41.90 20.83 97.28
CA GLN A 195 42.45 19.66 97.95
C GLN A 195 43.95 19.82 98.28
N GLU A 196 44.74 20.43 97.40
CA GLU A 196 46.16 20.70 97.65
C GLU A 196 46.37 21.76 98.76
N GLU A 197 45.51 22.79 98.85
CA GLU A 197 45.52 23.71 100.00
C GLU A 197 45.21 22.99 101.31
N LYS A 198 44.15 22.17 101.36
CA LYS A 198 43.84 21.36 102.54
C LYS A 198 44.96 20.37 102.88
N ALA A 199 45.63 19.79 101.89
CA ALA A 199 46.76 18.89 102.11
C ALA A 199 47.99 19.62 102.69
N LYS A 200 48.28 20.85 102.24
CA LYS A 200 49.33 21.70 102.83
C LYS A 200 49.01 22.09 104.27
N LEU A 201 47.79 22.53 104.55
CA LEU A 201 47.35 22.88 105.91
C LEU A 201 47.46 21.68 106.88
N LEU A 202 47.10 20.48 106.41
CA LEU A 202 47.20 19.25 107.18
C LEU A 202 48.67 18.79 107.39
N ALA A 203 49.57 19.08 106.44
CA ALA A 203 51.00 18.81 106.58
C ALA A 203 51.67 19.77 107.58
N GLU A 204 51.27 21.04 107.61
CA GLU A 204 51.75 22.04 108.58
C GLU A 204 51.38 21.63 110.02
N GLN A 205 50.11 21.25 110.24
CA GLN A 205 49.64 20.71 111.53
C GLN A 205 50.38 19.42 111.94
N LYS A 206 50.76 18.57 110.97
CA LYS A 206 51.50 17.33 111.24
C LYS A 206 52.95 17.61 111.68
N LYS A 207 53.63 18.59 111.10
CA LYS A 207 54.93 19.08 111.61
C LYS A 207 54.83 19.53 113.07
N GLN A 208 53.85 20.37 113.38
CA GLN A 208 53.66 20.90 114.75
C GLN A 208 53.36 19.79 115.77
N GLN A 209 52.63 18.74 115.39
CA GLN A 209 52.42 17.59 116.27
C GLN A 209 53.68 16.74 116.50
N ASP A 210 54.52 16.53 115.50
CA ASP A 210 55.72 15.70 115.64
C ASP A 210 56.86 16.43 116.37
N GLU A 211 56.88 17.77 116.33
CA GLU A 211 57.74 18.62 117.15
C GLU A 211 57.34 18.58 118.64
N LEU A 212 56.04 18.67 118.95
CA LEU A 212 55.53 18.49 120.31
C LEU A 212 55.82 17.08 120.88
N LYS A 213 55.82 16.03 120.05
CA LYS A 213 56.19 14.67 120.47
C LYS A 213 57.68 14.55 120.84
N ARG A 214 58.57 15.28 120.15
CA ARG A 214 59.99 15.34 120.54
C ARG A 214 60.20 16.01 121.91
N LEU A 215 59.46 17.08 122.21
CA LEU A 215 59.52 17.74 123.51
C LEU A 215 58.92 16.89 124.66
N ALA A 216 57.86 16.11 124.39
CA ALA A 216 57.27 15.21 125.36
C ALA A 216 58.15 13.98 125.69
N ALA A 217 58.94 13.49 124.73
CA ALA A 217 59.85 12.36 124.94
C ALA A 217 61.05 12.74 125.84
N LEU A 218 61.62 13.93 125.67
CA LEU A 218 62.86 14.32 126.35
C LEU A 218 62.67 14.59 127.86
N LYS A 219 61.51 15.10 128.28
CA LYS A 219 61.22 15.32 129.71
C LYS A 219 61.02 14.03 130.52
N LYS A 220 60.64 12.92 129.88
CA LYS A 220 60.26 11.68 130.58
C LYS A 220 61.44 10.77 130.94
N GLN A 221 62.68 11.25 130.80
CA GLN A 221 63.91 10.50 131.12
C GLN A 221 64.86 11.24 132.09
N GLN A 222 64.43 12.37 132.69
CA GLN A 222 65.17 13.06 133.76
C GLN A 222 64.42 13.14 135.10
N GLU A 223 63.11 12.94 135.14
CA GLU A 223 62.34 12.89 136.41
C GLU A 223 62.52 11.58 137.22
N GLU A 224 63.40 10.67 136.77
CA GLU A 224 63.68 9.38 137.42
C GLU A 224 65.03 9.32 138.17
N GLN A 225 65.81 10.42 138.21
CA GLN A 225 67.10 10.44 138.94
C GLN A 225 67.19 11.39 140.15
N GLN A 226 66.20 12.27 140.40
CA GLN A 226 66.34 13.22 141.52
C GLN A 226 65.06 13.57 142.29
N LYS A 227 64.35 12.52 142.73
CA LYS A 227 63.72 12.54 144.06
C LYS A 227 64.38 11.46 144.93
N GLN A 228 64.78 11.87 146.14
CA GLN A 228 65.28 10.99 147.22
C GLN A 228 66.68 10.38 147.03
N LEU A 229 67.68 11.22 146.76
CA LEU A 229 68.92 11.16 147.55
C LEU A 229 68.91 12.35 148.51
N GLU A 230 69.30 12.10 149.76
CA GLU A 230 69.22 13.02 150.92
C GLU A 230 67.77 13.46 151.30
N LYS A 231 67.34 13.40 152.57
CA LYS A 231 68.09 13.24 153.83
C LYS A 231 67.57 12.07 154.67
N GLN A 232 68.45 11.10 154.90
CA GLN A 232 68.26 10.01 155.84
C GLN A 232 68.64 10.47 157.27
N GLN A 233 67.84 10.06 158.26
CA GLN A 233 68.13 10.03 159.72
C GLN A 233 68.38 11.35 160.50
N LYS A 234 67.70 11.48 161.65
CA LYS A 234 68.20 11.72 163.05
C LYS A 234 67.02 12.17 163.97
N LYS A 235 66.91 11.95 165.30
CA LYS A 235 67.70 11.29 166.38
C LYS A 235 67.01 11.31 167.80
N GLU A 236 65.69 11.47 167.94
CA GLU A 236 64.96 11.82 169.19
C GLU A 236 65.00 10.81 170.37
N GLU A 237 65.98 10.99 171.25
CA GLU A 237 65.86 11.25 172.70
C GLU A 237 64.86 10.44 173.57
N LEU A 238 65.34 9.32 174.13
CA LEU A 238 65.21 9.14 175.58
C LEU A 238 66.14 10.17 176.27
N ALA A 239 65.66 10.81 177.34
CA ALA A 239 66.35 11.88 178.06
C ALA A 239 67.84 11.59 178.31
N LYS A 240 68.71 12.53 177.87
CA LYS A 240 70.17 12.36 177.72
C LYS A 240 70.49 11.34 176.62
N LEU A 241 70.51 11.72 175.33
CA LEU A 241 71.52 12.65 174.78
C LEU A 241 71.12 13.43 173.46
N LEU A 242 69.97 14.12 173.42
CA LEU A 242 69.50 15.19 172.45
C LEU A 242 68.98 14.87 171.00
N ALA A 243 67.75 15.36 170.66
CA ALA A 243 67.21 16.00 169.40
C ALA A 243 66.91 15.29 168.00
N GLU A 244 65.68 15.50 167.37
CA GLU A 244 65.16 15.40 165.92
C GLU A 244 64.29 14.13 165.46
N LYS A 245 63.32 13.92 164.48
CA LYS A 245 62.26 14.55 163.57
C LYS A 245 61.18 13.48 163.05
N LYS A 246 60.08 13.84 162.29
CA LYS A 246 58.83 13.04 161.89
C LYS A 246 58.16 13.44 160.50
N LYS A 247 57.10 12.88 159.80
CA LYS A 247 56.41 11.53 159.60
C LYS A 247 55.14 11.51 158.61
N GLN A 248 55.17 10.80 157.43
CA GLN A 248 54.10 10.28 156.44
C GLN A 248 52.72 11.01 156.13
N GLU A 249 51.56 10.51 155.55
CA GLU A 249 50.93 9.20 155.08
C GLU A 249 49.52 9.37 154.30
N GLU A 250 49.08 8.59 153.25
CA GLU A 250 47.64 8.36 152.74
C GLU A 250 47.45 7.26 151.59
N GLN A 251 46.22 6.95 151.05
CA GLN A 251 45.73 5.62 150.52
C GLN A 251 44.88 5.51 149.19
N GLU A 252 44.78 4.25 148.67
CA GLU A 252 43.73 3.51 147.89
C GLU A 252 42.83 4.11 146.75
N LYS A 253 42.97 3.64 145.49
CA LYS A 253 41.86 3.63 144.47
C LYS A 253 41.96 2.74 143.19
N LEU A 254 42.97 1.87 143.01
CA LEU A 254 43.39 1.43 141.65
C LEU A 254 42.84 0.07 141.12
N ALA A 255 41.98 -0.64 141.85
CA ALA A 255 41.74 -2.08 141.60
C ALA A 255 40.81 -2.45 140.41
N LEU A 256 39.94 -1.55 139.93
CA LEU A 256 38.87 -1.89 138.97
C LEU A 256 39.25 -1.72 137.47
N GLN A 257 40.45 -1.20 137.17
CA GLN A 257 40.73 -0.62 135.86
C GLN A 257 41.35 -1.60 134.84
N LYS A 258 42.04 -2.66 135.29
CA LYS A 258 42.91 -3.49 134.42
C LYS A 258 42.19 -4.49 133.50
N GLN A 259 40.94 -4.88 133.79
CA GLN A 259 40.27 -5.94 133.02
C GLN A 259 39.63 -5.46 131.70
N LYS A 260 39.30 -4.16 131.57
CA LYS A 260 38.67 -3.58 130.36
C LYS A 260 39.68 -3.19 129.26
N GLU A 261 40.97 -3.31 129.51
CA GLU A 261 42.01 -2.81 128.61
C GLU A 261 42.53 -3.90 127.64
N GLN A 262 42.51 -5.17 128.04
CA GLN A 262 42.92 -6.30 127.19
C GLN A 262 41.93 -6.57 126.05
N GLU A 263 40.62 -6.60 126.32
CA GLU A 263 39.57 -6.82 125.30
C GLU A 263 39.59 -5.75 124.20
N ARG A 264 40.08 -4.55 124.52
CA ARG A 264 40.18 -3.41 123.59
C ARG A 264 41.32 -3.54 122.58
N GLN A 265 42.35 -4.33 122.87
CA GLN A 265 43.50 -4.53 121.97
C GLN A 265 43.19 -5.53 120.85
N GLN A 266 42.40 -6.57 121.13
CA GLN A 266 42.13 -7.63 120.15
C GLN A 266 41.30 -7.14 118.95
N LYS A 267 40.28 -6.30 119.17
CA LYS A 267 39.44 -5.70 118.11
C LYS A 267 40.20 -4.70 117.23
N LEU A 268 41.34 -4.16 117.68
CA LEU A 268 42.15 -3.21 116.91
C LEU A 268 42.95 -3.91 115.79
N LEU A 269 43.24 -5.21 115.93
CA LEU A 269 44.05 -5.98 115.00
C LEU A 269 43.25 -6.40 113.74
N GLU A 270 41.99 -6.82 113.92
CA GLU A 270 41.08 -7.15 112.82
C GLU A 270 40.77 -5.93 111.93
N GLU A 271 40.64 -4.74 112.53
CA GLU A 271 40.41 -3.49 111.79
C GLU A 271 41.62 -3.06 110.93
N GLN A 272 42.83 -3.50 111.29
CA GLN A 272 44.02 -3.27 110.46
C GLN A 272 44.11 -4.23 109.27
N GLN A 273 43.74 -5.50 109.44
CA GLN A 273 43.75 -6.48 108.34
C GLN A 273 42.76 -6.10 107.22
N ARG A 274 41.52 -5.72 107.56
CA ARG A 274 40.53 -5.27 106.55
C ARG A 274 41.03 -4.10 105.68
N LYS A 275 41.80 -3.17 106.27
CA LYS A 275 42.35 -2.01 105.54
C LYS A 275 43.50 -2.36 104.59
N GLN A 276 44.14 -3.52 104.76
CA GLN A 276 45.13 -4.03 103.81
C GLN A 276 44.47 -4.75 102.62
N GLU A 277 43.43 -5.56 102.85
CA GLU A 277 42.66 -6.18 101.75
C GLU A 277 41.98 -5.15 100.85
N GLU A 278 41.42 -4.08 101.42
CA GLU A 278 40.77 -3.01 100.66
C GLU A 278 41.77 -2.27 99.75
N GLN A 279 42.99 -2.01 100.23
CA GLN A 279 44.06 -1.42 99.43
C GLN A 279 44.54 -2.34 98.29
N ALA A 280 44.55 -3.66 98.49
CA ALA A 280 44.93 -4.62 97.45
C ALA A 280 43.93 -4.62 96.28
N ARG A 281 42.62 -4.66 96.56
CA ARG A 281 41.57 -4.59 95.51
C ARG A 281 41.65 -3.29 94.68
N LEU A 282 41.95 -2.17 95.35
CA LEU A 282 42.09 -0.85 94.71
C LEU A 282 43.35 -0.71 93.83
N LEU A 283 44.31 -1.64 93.94
CA LEU A 283 45.45 -1.75 93.03
C LEU A 283 45.11 -2.64 91.82
N GLU A 284 44.41 -3.75 92.04
CA GLU A 284 43.97 -4.67 90.98
C GLU A 284 43.01 -4.01 89.98
N GLU A 285 42.06 -3.20 90.47
CA GLU A 285 41.11 -2.46 89.63
C GLU A 285 41.82 -1.45 88.70
N LYS A 286 42.92 -0.85 89.16
CA LYS A 286 43.75 0.07 88.35
C LYS A 286 44.51 -0.67 87.26
N LEU A 287 45.04 -1.85 87.57
CA LEU A 287 45.74 -2.72 86.60
C LEU A 287 44.81 -3.13 85.46
N LYS A 288 43.58 -3.58 85.76
CA LYS A 288 42.55 -3.91 84.76
C LYS A 288 42.20 -2.73 83.85
N LYS A 289 42.03 -1.53 84.42
CA LYS A 289 41.81 -0.28 83.64
C LYS A 289 43.00 0.13 82.78
N GLN A 290 44.21 -0.31 83.12
CA GLN A 290 45.43 -0.03 82.35
C GLN A 290 45.60 -1.00 81.16
N GLU A 291 45.26 -2.28 81.33
CA GLU A 291 45.16 -3.25 80.22
C GLU A 291 44.06 -2.87 79.22
N GLU A 292 42.89 -2.45 79.72
CA GLU A 292 41.76 -2.02 78.89
C GLU A 292 42.11 -0.83 77.99
N GLN A 293 42.86 0.15 78.52
CA GLN A 293 43.39 1.27 77.72
C GLN A 293 44.43 0.85 76.67
N GLN A 294 45.22 -0.19 76.92
CA GLN A 294 46.16 -0.72 75.92
C GLN A 294 45.42 -1.43 74.77
N ARG A 295 44.38 -2.22 75.06
CA ARG A 295 43.56 -2.87 74.01
C ARG A 295 42.86 -1.84 73.11
N LEU A 296 42.29 -0.78 73.69
CA LEU A 296 41.67 0.34 72.97
C LEU A 296 42.66 1.14 72.11
N LEU A 297 43.94 1.16 72.46
CA LEU A 297 45.00 1.79 71.65
C LEU A 297 45.41 0.90 70.47
N GLU A 298 45.52 -0.40 70.69
CA GLU A 298 45.86 -1.39 69.65
C GLU A 298 44.74 -1.57 68.62
N GLU A 299 43.48 -1.55 69.06
CA GLU A 299 42.30 -1.59 68.18
C GLU A 299 42.25 -0.37 67.25
N LYS A 300 42.48 0.84 67.80
CA LYS A 300 42.60 2.07 66.98
C LYS A 300 43.76 2.00 65.97
N LYS A 301 44.87 1.34 66.33
CA LYS A 301 46.00 1.15 65.42
C LYS A 301 45.62 0.23 64.25
N LYS A 302 44.91 -0.88 64.50
CA LYS A 302 44.37 -1.77 63.45
C LYS A 302 43.39 -1.03 62.53
N GLN A 303 42.47 -0.24 63.08
CA GLN A 303 41.54 0.59 62.28
C GLN A 303 42.25 1.64 61.40
N GLN A 304 43.43 2.13 61.81
CA GLN A 304 44.27 3.01 60.97
C GLN A 304 44.99 2.24 59.85
N GLU A 305 45.54 1.06 60.11
CA GLU A 305 46.16 0.21 59.08
C GLU A 305 45.14 -0.29 58.05
N GLU A 306 43.92 -0.63 58.48
CA GLU A 306 42.82 -1.02 57.60
C GLU A 306 42.36 0.13 56.68
N LYS A 307 42.18 1.34 57.23
CA LYS A 307 41.93 2.55 56.42
C LYS A 307 43.07 2.87 55.46
N ALA A 308 44.33 2.62 55.84
CA ALA A 308 45.48 2.81 54.95
C ALA A 308 45.49 1.78 53.80
N ARG A 309 45.13 0.52 54.05
CA ARG A 309 44.95 -0.51 53.00
C ARG A 309 43.82 -0.14 52.04
N LEU A 310 42.64 0.20 52.54
CA LEU A 310 41.50 0.63 51.72
C LEU A 310 41.82 1.85 50.85
N LEU A 311 42.61 2.80 51.36
CA LEU A 311 43.06 3.95 50.58
C LEU A 311 44.05 3.55 49.46
N ALA A 312 44.98 2.64 49.73
CA ALA A 312 45.90 2.12 48.72
C ALA A 312 45.20 1.28 47.65
N GLU A 313 44.17 0.51 48.04
CA GLU A 313 43.37 -0.32 47.13
C GLU A 313 42.47 0.54 46.22
N LYS A 314 41.80 1.57 46.76
CA LYS A 314 41.13 2.59 45.93
C LYS A 314 42.10 3.27 44.96
N LYS A 315 43.34 3.51 45.36
CA LYS A 315 44.36 4.14 44.50
C LYS A 315 44.75 3.24 43.32
N LYS A 316 44.89 1.92 43.54
CA LYS A 316 45.05 0.93 42.46
C LYS A 316 43.84 0.91 41.52
N GLN A 317 42.62 0.85 42.06
CA GLN A 317 41.40 0.83 41.25
C GLN A 317 41.26 2.08 40.36
N GLN A 318 41.63 3.27 40.85
CA GLN A 318 41.67 4.50 40.05
C GLN A 318 42.74 4.49 38.96
N GLU A 319 43.88 3.83 39.18
CA GLU A 319 44.96 3.71 38.20
C GLU A 319 44.62 2.67 37.11
N GLU A 320 43.93 1.60 37.49
CA GLU A 320 43.38 0.58 36.58
C GLU A 320 42.23 1.14 35.73
N GLN A 321 41.29 1.90 36.33
CA GLN A 321 40.28 2.66 35.57
C GLN A 321 40.91 3.65 34.58
N LYS A 322 42.00 4.34 34.94
CA LYS A 322 42.72 5.23 34.01
C LYS A 322 43.35 4.47 32.85
N ARG A 323 43.85 3.25 33.05
CA ARG A 323 44.33 2.39 31.96
C ARG A 323 43.20 1.94 31.04
N LEU A 324 42.08 1.46 31.59
CA LEU A 324 40.90 1.06 30.82
C LEU A 324 40.33 2.22 30.00
N LEU A 325 40.23 3.42 30.57
CA LEU A 325 39.76 4.62 29.88
C LEU A 325 40.71 5.05 28.75
N ALA A 326 42.03 4.91 28.95
CA ALA A 326 43.02 5.18 27.89
C ALA A 326 42.96 4.16 26.75
N GLU A 327 42.71 2.87 27.06
CA GLU A 327 42.54 1.83 26.04
C GLU A 327 41.22 2.00 25.26
N GLN A 328 40.12 2.32 25.94
CA GLN A 328 38.85 2.68 25.30
C GLN A 328 39.01 3.89 24.38
N LYS A 329 39.70 4.94 24.84
CA LYS A 329 39.93 6.13 24.02
C LYS A 329 40.77 5.82 22.78
N LYS A 330 41.81 4.99 22.90
CA LYS A 330 42.60 4.54 21.74
C LYS A 330 41.73 3.77 20.73
N LYS A 331 40.85 2.88 21.21
CA LYS A 331 39.92 2.13 20.35
C LYS A 331 38.92 3.05 19.64
N GLN A 332 38.40 4.07 20.33
CA GLN A 332 37.55 5.10 19.72
C GLN A 332 38.30 5.93 18.66
N GLU A 333 39.58 6.26 18.89
CA GLU A 333 40.40 6.98 17.92
C GLU A 333 40.72 6.12 16.67
N GLU A 334 40.98 4.80 16.82
CA GLU A 334 41.11 3.85 15.71
C GLU A 334 39.79 3.63 14.95
N GLU A 335 38.64 3.59 15.65
CA GLU A 335 37.32 3.44 15.06
C GLU A 335 36.86 4.71 14.30
N GLN A 336 37.11 5.90 14.86
CA GLN A 336 36.90 7.17 14.15
C GLN A 336 37.80 7.29 12.91
N ALA A 337 39.05 6.83 12.97
CA ALA A 337 39.93 6.79 11.80
C ALA A 337 39.40 5.85 10.70
N ARG A 338 38.85 4.68 11.09
CA ARG A 338 38.16 3.78 10.16
C ARG A 338 36.93 4.44 9.53
N LEU A 339 36.05 5.03 10.34
CA LEU A 339 34.83 5.69 9.87
C LEU A 339 35.14 6.88 8.93
N ALA A 340 36.21 7.64 9.20
CA ALA A 340 36.66 8.72 8.32
C ALA A 340 37.21 8.21 6.97
N ALA A 341 37.92 7.09 6.95
CA ALA A 341 38.39 6.45 5.72
C ALA A 341 37.22 5.83 4.92
N GLU A 342 36.25 5.23 5.61
CA GLU A 342 35.05 4.62 5.04
C GLU A 342 34.12 5.69 4.45
N LYS A 343 33.96 6.84 5.14
CA LYS A 343 33.26 8.02 4.61
C LYS A 343 33.94 8.63 3.38
N LYS A 344 35.27 8.75 3.35
CA LYS A 344 36.00 9.17 2.13
C LYS A 344 35.72 8.23 0.95
N LYS A 345 35.61 6.93 1.20
CA LYS A 345 35.24 5.94 0.17
C LYS A 345 33.82 6.13 -0.35
N GLN A 346 32.88 6.50 0.53
CA GLN A 346 31.52 6.89 0.12
C GLN A 346 31.52 8.20 -0.68
N GLU A 347 32.19 9.25 -0.21
CA GLU A 347 32.30 10.53 -0.90
C GLU A 347 32.94 10.38 -2.31
N GLU A 348 33.90 9.47 -2.49
CA GLU A 348 34.48 9.15 -3.80
C GLU A 348 33.53 8.34 -4.70
N GLN A 349 32.76 7.39 -4.14
CA GLN A 349 31.70 6.68 -4.87
C GLN A 349 30.54 7.60 -5.28
N GLU A 350 30.11 8.52 -4.41
CA GLU A 350 29.12 9.56 -4.73
C GLU A 350 29.63 10.47 -5.84
N ARG A 351 30.93 10.80 -5.86
CA ARG A 351 31.54 11.61 -6.92
C ARG A 351 31.53 10.89 -8.27
N GLN A 352 31.85 9.59 -8.29
CA GLN A 352 31.77 8.75 -9.49
C GLN A 352 30.31 8.56 -9.95
N LEU A 353 29.36 8.38 -9.02
CA LEU A 353 27.94 8.30 -9.31
C LEU A 353 27.38 9.63 -9.83
N ALA A 354 27.83 10.77 -9.31
CA ALA A 354 27.48 12.09 -9.82
C ALA A 354 28.04 12.33 -11.23
N GLU A 355 29.25 11.83 -11.54
CA GLU A 355 29.81 11.90 -12.89
C GLU A 355 29.07 10.98 -13.88
N GLN A 356 28.60 9.80 -13.43
CA GLN A 356 27.69 8.95 -14.21
C GLN A 356 26.32 9.61 -14.42
N LYS A 357 25.68 10.15 -13.37
CA LYS A 357 24.41 10.89 -13.46
C LYS A 357 24.55 12.10 -14.39
N LYS A 358 25.72 12.77 -14.43
CA LYS A 358 26.03 13.85 -15.38
C LYS A 358 26.14 13.38 -16.84
N LYS A 359 26.75 12.21 -17.09
CA LYS A 359 26.80 11.59 -18.44
C LYS A 359 25.42 11.04 -18.88
N GLN A 360 24.57 10.62 -17.95
CA GLN A 360 23.18 10.27 -18.25
C GLN A 360 22.32 11.50 -18.58
N GLN A 361 22.56 12.65 -17.93
CA GLN A 361 21.85 13.91 -18.22
C GLN A 361 22.09 14.45 -19.64
N GLU A 362 23.14 14.03 -20.35
CA GLU A 362 23.36 14.38 -21.76
C GLU A 362 22.45 13.61 -22.74
N LYS A 363 21.89 12.45 -22.32
CA LYS A 363 20.78 11.78 -23.04
C LYS A 363 19.42 12.29 -22.55
N GLN A 364 19.10 13.55 -22.82
CA GLN A 364 17.80 14.12 -22.46
C GLN A 364 16.64 13.42 -23.18
N SER A 365 15.87 12.61 -22.45
CA SER A 365 14.52 12.19 -22.83
C SER A 365 13.62 13.42 -22.93
N LYS A 366 13.12 13.74 -24.13
CA LYS A 366 12.30 14.95 -24.33
C LYS A 366 10.81 14.63 -24.21
N PRO A 367 10.03 15.40 -23.46
CA PRO A 367 8.57 15.31 -23.51
C PRO A 367 8.08 15.75 -24.88
N ILE A 368 7.18 14.96 -25.46
CA ILE A 368 6.44 15.27 -26.67
C ILE A 368 5.18 16.03 -26.25
N GLU A 369 5.10 17.33 -26.58
CA GLU A 369 3.92 18.17 -26.34
C GLU A 369 2.80 17.85 -27.35
N ALA A 370 2.08 16.75 -27.11
CA ALA A 370 0.98 16.29 -27.94
C ALA A 370 -0.38 16.86 -27.50
N VAL A 371 -1.27 17.07 -28.47
CA VAL A 371 -2.69 17.39 -28.22
C VAL A 371 -3.43 16.11 -27.87
N VAL A 372 -3.92 16.01 -26.63
CA VAL A 372 -4.71 14.86 -26.19
C VAL A 372 -6.14 14.97 -26.73
N VAL A 373 -6.53 14.04 -27.60
CA VAL A 373 -7.92 13.91 -28.07
C VAL A 373 -8.64 12.90 -27.17
N PRO A 374 -9.67 13.29 -26.40
CA PRO A 374 -10.38 12.40 -25.50
C PRO A 374 -11.37 11.49 -26.24
N VAL A 375 -10.85 10.61 -27.11
CA VAL A 375 -11.62 9.57 -27.80
C VAL A 375 -11.82 8.38 -26.86
N VAL A 376 -13.03 8.16 -26.37
CA VAL A 376 -13.45 6.86 -25.82
C VAL A 376 -14.73 6.48 -26.53
N LEU A 377 -14.61 5.64 -27.56
CA LEU A 377 -15.77 5.11 -28.27
C LEU A 377 -16.56 4.20 -27.33
N THR A 378 -17.76 4.65 -26.96
CA THR A 378 -18.68 3.90 -26.11
C THR A 378 -19.75 3.29 -26.99
N VAL A 379 -19.60 2.00 -27.31
CA VAL A 379 -20.58 1.25 -28.11
C VAL A 379 -21.95 1.30 -27.40
N PRO A 380 -22.99 1.90 -28.00
CA PRO A 380 -24.29 2.02 -27.35
C PRO A 380 -25.03 0.67 -27.31
N PRO A 381 -26.01 0.47 -26.42
CA PRO A 381 -26.86 -0.71 -26.43
C PRO A 381 -27.66 -0.81 -27.75
N GLN A 382 -27.64 -1.98 -28.38
CA GLN A 382 -28.31 -2.21 -29.67
C GLN A 382 -29.78 -1.78 -29.68
N PRO A 383 -30.29 -1.26 -30.81
CA PRO A 383 -31.70 -0.95 -31.00
C PRO A 383 -32.66 -2.08 -30.63
N LYS A 384 -33.82 -1.69 -30.07
CA LYS A 384 -34.87 -2.58 -29.59
C LYS A 384 -36.22 -2.24 -30.24
N PRO A 385 -37.05 -3.25 -30.56
CA PRO A 385 -38.44 -3.05 -30.94
C PRO A 385 -39.24 -2.24 -29.91
N VAL A 386 -40.24 -1.49 -30.38
CA VAL A 386 -41.18 -0.70 -29.55
C VAL A 386 -41.82 -1.50 -28.42
N ASN A 387 -42.27 -2.73 -28.73
CA ASN A 387 -42.71 -3.73 -27.78
C ASN A 387 -41.88 -5.01 -28.03
N PRO A 388 -41.57 -5.81 -26.99
CA PRO A 388 -40.94 -7.11 -27.18
C PRO A 388 -41.69 -7.96 -28.22
N ILE A 389 -40.97 -8.45 -29.22
CA ILE A 389 -41.52 -9.34 -30.23
C ILE A 389 -41.68 -10.72 -29.59
N VAL A 390 -42.92 -11.12 -29.31
CA VAL A 390 -43.24 -12.42 -28.70
C VAL A 390 -43.39 -13.46 -29.80
N GLU A 391 -42.78 -14.64 -29.60
CA GLU A 391 -42.94 -15.78 -30.52
C GLU A 391 -44.42 -16.21 -30.66
N ASN A 392 -44.89 -16.29 -31.90
CA ASN A 392 -46.13 -16.99 -32.21
C ASN A 392 -45.87 -18.50 -32.31
N LYS A 393 -46.36 -19.26 -31.33
CA LYS A 393 -46.11 -20.71 -31.16
C LYS A 393 -46.84 -21.61 -32.17
N VAL A 394 -47.39 -21.06 -33.24
CA VAL A 394 -47.88 -21.83 -34.40
C VAL A 394 -46.70 -22.51 -35.09
N SER A 395 -46.86 -23.80 -35.39
CA SER A 395 -45.88 -24.58 -36.14
C SER A 395 -45.74 -24.02 -37.57
N MET A 396 -44.54 -23.55 -37.92
CA MET A 396 -44.19 -23.00 -39.23
C MET A 396 -42.91 -23.66 -39.72
N ALA A 397 -42.78 -23.81 -41.04
CA ALA A 397 -41.52 -24.26 -41.63
C ALA A 397 -40.43 -23.19 -41.49
N THR A 398 -39.19 -23.63 -41.24
CA THR A 398 -37.98 -22.83 -41.42
C THR A 398 -37.42 -23.08 -42.82
N SER A 399 -36.92 -22.05 -43.49
CA SER A 399 -36.06 -22.21 -44.68
C SER A 399 -34.63 -21.74 -44.34
N ASP A 400 -33.64 -22.37 -44.94
CA ASP A 400 -32.23 -22.21 -44.58
C ASP A 400 -31.55 -21.13 -45.43
N PHE A 401 -30.65 -20.37 -44.81
CA PHE A 401 -29.76 -19.43 -45.49
C PHE A 401 -28.34 -19.53 -44.92
N ASP A 402 -27.37 -18.98 -45.65
CA ASP A 402 -25.96 -18.99 -45.25
C ASP A 402 -25.47 -17.55 -45.09
N PHE A 403 -24.89 -17.24 -43.94
CA PHE A 403 -24.39 -15.92 -43.57
C PHE A 403 -22.89 -16.00 -43.26
N TYR A 404 -22.05 -15.55 -44.20
CA TYR A 404 -20.58 -15.74 -44.15
C TYR A 404 -20.20 -17.19 -43.79
N GLY A 405 -20.64 -18.15 -44.61
CA GLY A 405 -20.39 -19.59 -44.41
C GLY A 405 -21.16 -20.22 -43.26
N THR A 406 -21.89 -19.43 -42.45
CA THR A 406 -22.61 -19.87 -41.24
C THR A 406 -24.06 -20.23 -41.60
N PRO A 407 -24.46 -21.51 -41.52
CA PRO A 407 -25.82 -21.91 -41.83
C PRO A 407 -26.78 -21.49 -40.72
N MET A 408 -27.82 -20.73 -41.09
CA MET A 408 -28.83 -20.17 -40.19
C MET A 408 -30.25 -20.50 -40.69
N LYS A 409 -31.24 -20.34 -39.81
CA LYS A 409 -32.64 -20.72 -40.06
C LYS A 409 -33.59 -19.63 -39.55
N VAL A 410 -34.60 -19.28 -40.34
CA VAL A 410 -35.72 -18.40 -39.91
C VAL A 410 -37.05 -18.91 -40.43
N ARG A 411 -38.15 -18.55 -39.76
CA ARG A 411 -39.53 -18.79 -40.21
C ARG A 411 -40.03 -17.66 -41.12
N TRP A 412 -39.70 -17.77 -42.41
CA TRP A 412 -40.03 -16.79 -43.46
C TRP A 412 -41.52 -16.44 -43.60
N GLY A 413 -42.42 -17.34 -43.25
CA GLY A 413 -43.86 -17.14 -43.36
C GLY A 413 -44.29 -16.91 -44.81
N ASN A 414 -44.65 -15.67 -45.14
CA ASN A 414 -45.03 -15.26 -46.49
C ASN A 414 -43.96 -14.42 -47.22
N ALA A 415 -42.78 -14.18 -46.63
CA ALA A 415 -41.73 -13.35 -47.23
C ALA A 415 -41.29 -13.83 -48.63
N GLU A 416 -41.16 -15.14 -48.86
CA GLU A 416 -40.85 -15.75 -50.18
C GLU A 416 -41.93 -15.45 -51.26
N LYS A 417 -43.11 -14.97 -50.86
CA LYS A 417 -44.24 -14.65 -51.75
C LYS A 417 -44.52 -13.14 -51.84
N PHE A 418 -43.82 -12.33 -51.04
CA PHE A 418 -44.05 -10.89 -50.97
C PHE A 418 -43.78 -10.22 -52.33
N LYS A 419 -44.71 -9.34 -52.75
CA LYS A 419 -44.68 -8.62 -54.02
C LYS A 419 -45.19 -7.19 -53.79
N LEU A 420 -44.43 -6.19 -54.22
CA LEU A 420 -44.90 -4.81 -54.23
C LEU A 420 -45.86 -4.61 -55.41
N ASN A 421 -47.05 -4.06 -55.14
CA ASN A 421 -48.01 -3.69 -56.19
C ASN A 421 -47.54 -2.51 -57.05
N GLY A 422 -46.64 -1.69 -56.50
CA GLY A 422 -46.06 -0.52 -57.12
C GLY A 422 -45.15 0.23 -56.14
N THR A 423 -44.67 1.40 -56.54
CA THR A 423 -43.88 2.33 -55.72
C THR A 423 -44.63 3.61 -55.37
N SER A 424 -45.96 3.65 -55.53
CA SER A 424 -46.72 4.80 -55.04
C SER A 424 -46.66 4.88 -53.51
N LYS A 425 -46.86 6.09 -52.99
CA LYS A 425 -46.86 6.36 -51.54
C LYS A 425 -47.89 5.49 -50.79
N LYS A 426 -48.97 5.08 -51.47
CA LYS A 426 -49.97 4.15 -50.94
C LYS A 426 -49.52 2.69 -51.04
N ASP A 427 -48.96 2.23 -52.16
CA ASP A 427 -48.47 0.84 -52.30
C ASP A 427 -47.44 0.50 -51.21
N ILE A 428 -46.54 1.45 -50.93
CA ILE A 428 -45.50 1.31 -49.91
C ILE A 428 -46.09 1.32 -48.50
N SER A 429 -47.15 2.10 -48.26
CA SER A 429 -47.92 2.09 -47.00
C SER A 429 -48.68 0.77 -46.80
N ASP A 430 -49.37 0.28 -47.83
CA ASP A 430 -50.10 -1.00 -47.79
C ASP A 430 -49.13 -2.17 -47.56
N ALA A 431 -47.98 -2.18 -48.26
CA ALA A 431 -46.94 -3.18 -48.10
C ALA A 431 -46.28 -3.15 -46.71
N PHE A 432 -46.16 -1.98 -46.07
CA PHE A 432 -45.71 -1.91 -44.67
C PHE A 432 -46.69 -2.65 -43.75
N LEU A 433 -48.01 -2.54 -43.99
CA LEU A 433 -49.01 -3.24 -43.20
C LEU A 433 -49.01 -4.75 -43.45
N GLU A 434 -48.76 -5.19 -44.69
CA GLU A 434 -48.56 -6.62 -45.00
C GLU A 434 -47.34 -7.17 -44.24
N LEU A 435 -46.16 -6.55 -44.40
CA LEU A 435 -44.91 -7.01 -43.81
C LEU A 435 -44.82 -6.86 -42.28
N THR A 436 -45.79 -6.20 -41.64
CA THR A 436 -45.86 -6.05 -40.18
C THR A 436 -47.04 -6.78 -39.53
N ASP A 437 -47.78 -7.59 -40.31
CA ASP A 437 -48.79 -8.51 -39.81
C ASP A 437 -48.19 -9.62 -38.91
N LYS A 438 -49.07 -10.31 -38.17
CA LYS A 438 -48.78 -11.48 -37.34
C LYS A 438 -48.09 -12.61 -38.12
N GLY A 439 -48.33 -12.73 -39.43
CA GLY A 439 -47.61 -13.65 -40.32
C GLY A 439 -46.09 -13.45 -40.39
N TYR A 440 -45.59 -12.22 -40.14
CA TYR A 440 -44.16 -11.87 -40.17
C TYR A 440 -43.52 -11.79 -38.77
N THR A 441 -44.33 -11.91 -37.72
CA THR A 441 -43.86 -11.77 -36.33
C THR A 441 -42.78 -12.79 -35.95
N ASN A 442 -42.88 -14.03 -36.46
CA ASN A 442 -41.86 -15.05 -36.24
C ASN A 442 -40.55 -14.77 -37.03
N LEU A 443 -40.61 -14.14 -38.20
CA LEU A 443 -39.40 -13.74 -38.92
C LEU A 443 -38.62 -12.67 -38.15
N VAL A 444 -39.31 -11.65 -37.64
CA VAL A 444 -38.68 -10.61 -36.80
C VAL A 444 -38.14 -11.21 -35.49
N HIS A 445 -38.89 -12.11 -34.86
CA HIS A 445 -38.43 -12.84 -33.66
C HIS A 445 -37.14 -13.61 -33.95
N ASP A 446 -37.14 -14.46 -34.97
CA ASP A 446 -35.99 -15.33 -35.28
C ASP A 446 -34.76 -14.51 -35.64
N CYS A 447 -34.89 -13.43 -36.42
CA CYS A 447 -33.81 -12.48 -36.65
C CYS A 447 -33.25 -11.88 -35.35
N LEU A 448 -34.11 -11.48 -34.41
CA LEU A 448 -33.70 -10.90 -33.12
C LEU A 448 -33.07 -11.91 -32.17
N GLU A 449 -33.42 -13.20 -32.25
CA GLU A 449 -32.72 -14.26 -31.51
C GLU A 449 -31.37 -14.60 -32.17
N LEU A 450 -31.31 -14.74 -33.50
CA LEU A 450 -30.04 -14.93 -34.24
C LEU A 450 -29.04 -13.80 -33.94
N ARG A 451 -29.51 -12.54 -33.82
CA ARG A 451 -28.67 -11.40 -33.42
C ARG A 451 -27.98 -11.61 -32.07
N LYS A 452 -28.64 -12.28 -31.12
CA LYS A 452 -28.08 -12.59 -29.79
C LYS A 452 -27.22 -13.85 -29.81
N GLU A 453 -27.73 -14.92 -30.42
CA GLU A 453 -27.08 -16.24 -30.48
C GLU A 453 -25.71 -16.14 -31.14
N TYR A 454 -25.64 -15.47 -32.29
CA TYR A 454 -24.41 -15.28 -33.06
C TYR A 454 -23.70 -13.95 -32.74
N LYS A 455 -24.09 -13.24 -31.68
CA LYS A 455 -23.47 -11.98 -31.20
C LYS A 455 -23.31 -10.89 -32.28
N LEU A 456 -24.29 -10.77 -33.17
CA LEU A 456 -24.18 -9.88 -34.32
C LEU A 456 -24.27 -8.41 -33.89
N CYS A 457 -23.16 -7.67 -34.03
CA CYS A 457 -23.16 -6.22 -33.96
C CYS A 457 -24.11 -5.61 -35.00
N ASP A 458 -24.49 -4.34 -34.88
CA ASP A 458 -25.56 -3.78 -35.73
C ASP A 458 -25.25 -3.83 -37.24
N TRP A 459 -23.97 -3.73 -37.62
CA TRP A 459 -23.57 -3.92 -39.02
C TRP A 459 -23.71 -5.38 -39.48
N ALA A 460 -23.27 -6.34 -38.67
CA ALA A 460 -23.47 -7.77 -38.96
C ALA A 460 -24.96 -8.12 -39.04
N TYR A 461 -25.79 -7.53 -38.18
CA TYR A 461 -27.24 -7.68 -38.23
C TYR A 461 -27.85 -7.06 -39.50
N TYR A 462 -27.41 -5.86 -39.89
CA TYR A 462 -27.79 -5.24 -41.17
C TYR A 462 -27.47 -6.13 -42.38
N LYS A 463 -26.27 -6.72 -42.41
CA LYS A 463 -25.82 -7.64 -43.47
C LYS A 463 -26.58 -8.97 -43.43
N MET A 464 -26.94 -9.49 -42.24
CA MET A 464 -27.78 -10.67 -42.11
C MET A 464 -29.18 -10.41 -42.66
N LEU A 465 -29.79 -9.28 -42.31
CA LEU A 465 -31.09 -8.86 -42.85
C LEU A 465 -31.03 -8.58 -44.37
N GLN A 466 -29.90 -8.10 -44.90
CA GLN A 466 -29.66 -7.99 -46.34
C GLN A 466 -29.75 -9.36 -47.01
N ASN A 467 -28.94 -10.32 -46.54
CA ASN A 467 -28.88 -11.68 -47.07
C ASN A 467 -30.26 -12.36 -47.00
N ILE A 468 -30.96 -12.22 -45.86
CA ILE A 468 -32.33 -12.70 -45.68
C ILE A 468 -33.26 -12.12 -46.76
N ALA A 469 -33.34 -10.79 -46.89
CA ALA A 469 -34.28 -10.18 -47.83
C ALA A 469 -33.94 -10.45 -49.30
N GLU A 470 -32.65 -10.45 -49.68
CA GLU A 470 -32.19 -10.84 -51.01
C GLU A 470 -32.52 -12.31 -51.33
N LYS A 471 -32.49 -13.20 -50.33
CA LYS A 471 -32.79 -14.63 -50.47
C LYS A 471 -34.28 -14.92 -50.66
N ALA A 472 -35.17 -14.18 -49.99
CA ALA A 472 -36.62 -14.31 -50.16
C ALA A 472 -37.15 -13.60 -51.42
N CYS A 473 -36.66 -12.39 -51.70
CA CYS A 473 -37.28 -11.48 -52.67
C CYS A 473 -36.42 -11.24 -53.93
N GLY A 474 -35.22 -11.80 -54.01
CA GLY A 474 -34.26 -11.61 -55.10
C GLY A 474 -33.28 -10.46 -54.84
N LYS A 475 -32.01 -10.66 -55.19
CA LYS A 475 -30.96 -9.65 -54.98
C LYS A 475 -31.25 -8.36 -55.77
N GLY A 476 -31.25 -7.22 -55.08
CA GLY A 476 -31.43 -5.91 -55.69
C GLY A 476 -32.86 -5.57 -56.15
N THR A 477 -33.87 -6.35 -55.77
CA THR A 477 -35.28 -6.01 -56.05
C THR A 477 -35.80 -4.96 -55.06
N ASN A 478 -36.81 -4.19 -55.49
CA ASN A 478 -37.52 -3.26 -54.61
C ASN A 478 -38.11 -3.99 -53.39
N GLU A 479 -38.60 -5.22 -53.57
CA GLU A 479 -39.13 -6.04 -52.48
C GLU A 479 -38.07 -6.45 -51.46
N ALA A 480 -36.85 -6.79 -51.89
CA ALA A 480 -35.76 -7.11 -50.97
C ALA A 480 -35.32 -5.88 -50.16
N ILE A 481 -35.13 -4.73 -50.81
CA ILE A 481 -34.78 -3.48 -50.13
C ILE A 481 -35.87 -3.08 -49.13
N PHE A 482 -37.14 -3.22 -49.53
CA PHE A 482 -38.27 -2.87 -48.65
C PHE A 482 -38.39 -3.83 -47.46
N LEU A 483 -38.31 -5.15 -47.69
CA LEU A 483 -38.33 -6.16 -46.63
C LEU A 483 -37.19 -5.95 -45.64
N GLN A 484 -35.97 -5.71 -46.11
CA GLN A 484 -34.81 -5.39 -45.25
C GLN A 484 -35.09 -4.14 -44.39
N GLY A 485 -35.63 -3.07 -44.98
CA GLY A 485 -35.99 -1.85 -44.27
C GLY A 485 -37.09 -2.05 -43.22
N VAL A 486 -38.11 -2.88 -43.49
CA VAL A 486 -39.16 -3.21 -42.52
C VAL A 486 -38.60 -4.09 -41.38
N LEU A 487 -37.75 -5.07 -41.67
CA LEU A 487 -37.12 -5.90 -40.63
C LEU A 487 -36.21 -5.07 -39.71
N LEU A 488 -35.45 -4.11 -40.26
CA LEU A 488 -34.68 -3.13 -39.48
C LEU A 488 -35.60 -2.21 -38.65
N ASN A 489 -36.64 -1.65 -39.25
CA ASN A 489 -37.63 -0.79 -38.56
C ASN A 489 -38.29 -1.52 -37.37
N GLN A 490 -38.82 -2.72 -37.59
CA GLN A 490 -39.46 -3.51 -36.52
C GLN A 490 -38.45 -4.01 -35.47
N SER A 491 -37.16 -4.06 -35.80
CA SER A 491 -36.06 -4.30 -34.85
C SER A 491 -35.66 -3.06 -34.03
N GLY A 492 -36.22 -1.88 -34.34
CA GLY A 492 -36.01 -0.62 -33.61
C GLY A 492 -35.08 0.40 -34.29
N TYR A 493 -34.53 0.11 -35.48
CA TYR A 493 -33.57 1.00 -36.14
C TYR A 493 -34.26 2.23 -36.79
N GLN A 494 -33.62 3.39 -36.71
CA GLN A 494 -34.03 4.66 -37.32
C GLN A 494 -33.76 4.64 -38.84
N ILE A 495 -34.66 3.98 -39.56
CA ILE A 495 -34.66 3.81 -41.01
C ILE A 495 -35.54 4.87 -41.70
N ARG A 496 -35.15 5.26 -42.91
CA ARG A 496 -36.00 5.99 -43.87
C ARG A 496 -36.02 5.25 -45.20
N PHE A 497 -37.17 5.23 -45.86
CA PHE A 497 -37.32 4.69 -47.22
C PHE A 497 -37.20 5.83 -48.22
N ALA A 498 -36.51 5.61 -49.33
CA ALA A 498 -36.25 6.60 -50.35
C ALA A 498 -36.53 6.04 -51.75
N LEU A 499 -36.90 6.90 -52.69
CA LEU A 499 -37.17 6.55 -54.09
C LEU A 499 -36.24 7.35 -55.01
N GLU A 500 -35.49 6.64 -55.83
CA GLU A 500 -34.85 7.17 -57.05
C GLU A 500 -35.89 7.15 -58.18
N ASP A 501 -36.04 8.27 -58.88
CA ASP A 501 -36.99 8.49 -59.99
C ASP A 501 -38.40 7.90 -59.78
N ASN A 502 -38.90 7.98 -58.54
CA ASN A 502 -40.18 7.42 -58.08
C ASN A 502 -40.36 5.89 -58.31
N THR A 503 -39.32 5.16 -58.70
CA THR A 503 -39.44 3.78 -59.22
C THR A 503 -38.48 2.77 -58.58
N LYS A 504 -37.33 3.20 -58.04
CA LYS A 504 -36.34 2.33 -57.43
C LYS A 504 -36.18 2.64 -55.95
N LEU A 505 -36.42 1.65 -55.09
CA LEU A 505 -36.40 1.80 -53.64
C LEU A 505 -34.97 1.72 -53.08
N HIS A 506 -34.76 2.54 -52.06
CA HIS A 506 -33.54 2.65 -51.27
C HIS A 506 -33.90 2.70 -49.78
N ILE A 507 -32.98 2.24 -48.94
CA ILE A 507 -33.08 2.44 -47.48
C ILE A 507 -31.90 3.27 -46.98
N MET A 508 -32.21 4.18 -46.06
CA MET A 508 -31.23 5.01 -45.36
C MET A 508 -31.30 4.73 -43.86
N SER A 509 -30.17 4.76 -43.17
CA SER A 509 -30.10 4.59 -41.72
C SER A 509 -29.38 5.76 -41.07
N ARG A 510 -29.76 6.07 -39.83
CA ARG A 510 -28.97 6.94 -38.96
C ARG A 510 -27.97 6.10 -38.16
N MET A 511 -26.71 6.50 -38.18
CA MET A 511 -25.59 5.85 -37.48
C MET A 511 -25.02 6.76 -36.38
N ASP A 512 -24.23 6.19 -35.47
CA ASP A 512 -23.45 6.94 -34.48
C ASP A 512 -22.11 7.45 -35.03
N GLY A 513 -21.49 6.68 -35.93
CA GLY A 513 -20.40 7.12 -36.80
C GLY A 513 -20.87 7.67 -38.16
N PHE A 514 -19.96 8.39 -38.82
CA PHE A 514 -20.00 8.82 -40.20
C PHE A 514 -19.19 7.81 -41.03
N PRO A 515 -19.82 6.96 -41.86
CA PRO A 515 -19.11 6.08 -42.78
C PRO A 515 -18.60 6.82 -44.03
N TYR A 516 -17.43 6.43 -44.52
CA TYR A 516 -16.95 6.84 -45.85
C TYR A 516 -17.74 6.13 -46.97
N ASP A 517 -17.52 6.56 -48.21
CA ASP A 517 -18.06 5.93 -49.44
C ASP A 517 -19.60 5.94 -49.59
N ARG A 518 -20.33 6.66 -48.72
CA ARG A 518 -21.80 6.69 -48.67
C ARG A 518 -22.37 8.09 -48.80
N GLY A 519 -23.23 8.29 -49.81
CA GLY A 519 -24.05 9.49 -49.95
C GLY A 519 -25.07 9.59 -48.80
N TYR A 520 -25.42 10.82 -48.42
CA TYR A 520 -26.20 11.09 -47.22
C TYR A 520 -27.10 12.33 -47.37
N LEU A 521 -28.00 12.54 -46.41
CA LEU A 521 -28.81 13.76 -46.32
C LEU A 521 -28.97 14.22 -44.87
N THR A 522 -29.43 15.45 -44.69
CA THR A 522 -29.89 15.95 -43.39
C THR A 522 -31.41 16.11 -43.36
N ALA A 523 -32.10 15.35 -42.50
CA ALA A 523 -33.53 15.48 -42.24
C ALA A 523 -33.76 15.71 -40.74
N ASP A 524 -34.58 16.72 -40.39
CA ASP A 524 -34.83 17.17 -39.00
C ASP A 524 -33.54 17.33 -38.15
N GLY A 525 -32.47 17.85 -38.76
CA GLY A 525 -31.17 18.05 -38.11
C GLY A 525 -30.37 16.77 -37.83
N LYS A 526 -30.76 15.64 -38.42
CA LYS A 526 -30.08 14.33 -38.30
C LYS A 526 -29.51 13.90 -39.65
N LEU A 527 -28.31 13.33 -39.63
CA LEU A 527 -27.72 12.66 -40.80
C LEU A 527 -28.37 11.29 -41.03
N PHE A 528 -28.67 10.98 -42.29
CA PHE A 528 -29.10 9.66 -42.75
C PHE A 528 -28.24 9.24 -43.94
N PHE A 529 -27.61 8.05 -43.85
CA PHE A 529 -26.68 7.52 -44.84
C PHE A 529 -27.35 6.45 -45.70
N LEU A 530 -27.03 6.41 -46.99
CA LEU A 530 -27.45 5.33 -47.90
C LEU A 530 -26.79 4.00 -47.51
N MET A 531 -27.60 2.95 -47.38
CA MET A 531 -27.14 1.62 -46.98
C MET A 531 -26.59 0.79 -48.15
N ASP A 532 -26.97 1.14 -49.37
CA ASP A 532 -26.48 0.60 -50.63
C ASP A 532 -25.52 1.57 -51.34
N GLY A 533 -25.12 1.24 -52.57
CA GLY A 533 -24.21 2.04 -53.40
C GLY A 533 -24.90 3.06 -54.32
N CYS A 534 -26.09 3.57 -53.95
CA CYS A 534 -26.79 4.58 -54.76
C CYS A 534 -25.98 5.89 -54.90
N LYS A 535 -26.07 6.51 -56.08
CA LYS A 535 -25.39 7.76 -56.44
C LYS A 535 -26.35 8.84 -57.00
N ALA A 536 -27.65 8.69 -56.73
CA ALA A 536 -28.66 9.68 -57.09
C ALA A 536 -28.38 11.02 -56.37
N LYS A 537 -28.48 12.14 -57.09
CA LYS A 537 -28.28 13.48 -56.51
C LYS A 537 -29.50 14.04 -55.79
N ASN A 538 -30.68 13.46 -56.02
CA ASN A 538 -31.91 13.77 -55.31
C ASN A 538 -32.68 12.45 -55.09
N LEU A 539 -33.39 12.34 -53.97
CA LEU A 539 -34.31 11.22 -53.71
C LEU A 539 -35.60 11.77 -53.09
N THR A 540 -36.73 11.14 -53.43
CA THR A 540 -37.99 11.36 -52.72
C THR A 540 -38.01 10.46 -51.49
N VAL A 541 -37.91 11.03 -50.29
CA VAL A 541 -37.71 10.30 -49.02
C VAL A 541 -38.94 10.34 -48.14
N CYS A 542 -39.35 9.18 -47.63
CA CYS A 542 -40.41 9.01 -46.64
C CYS A 542 -39.88 9.40 -45.26
N ASP A 543 -40.12 10.64 -44.85
CA ASP A 543 -39.66 11.20 -43.57
C ASP A 543 -40.57 10.85 -42.39
N ALA A 544 -41.13 9.63 -42.42
CA ALA A 544 -41.93 9.10 -41.33
C ALA A 544 -41.00 8.64 -40.19
N ALA A 545 -41.16 9.21 -39.00
CA ALA A 545 -40.49 8.74 -37.79
C ALA A 545 -41.29 7.58 -37.16
N TYR A 546 -40.64 6.44 -36.95
CA TYR A 546 -41.25 5.34 -36.21
C TYR A 546 -41.12 5.59 -34.70
N PRO A 547 -42.14 5.31 -33.87
CA PRO A 547 -42.04 5.54 -32.43
C PRO A 547 -40.85 4.80 -31.82
N GLY A 548 -40.08 5.48 -30.96
CA GLY A 548 -38.94 4.87 -30.27
C GLY A 548 -37.73 4.51 -31.15
N GLU A 549 -37.68 4.93 -32.42
CA GLU A 549 -36.58 4.62 -33.34
C GLU A 549 -35.19 5.03 -32.81
N GLN A 550 -34.20 4.14 -32.95
CA GLN A 550 -32.84 4.29 -32.41
C GLN A 550 -31.77 4.25 -33.53
N MET A 551 -30.66 4.96 -33.34
CA MET A 551 -29.52 4.93 -34.27
C MET A 551 -28.76 3.59 -34.24
N MET A 552 -28.16 3.25 -35.37
CA MET A 552 -27.25 2.10 -35.55
C MET A 552 -25.87 2.38 -34.95
N SER A 553 -25.28 1.37 -34.30
CA SER A 553 -23.90 1.38 -33.82
C SER A 553 -22.91 0.89 -34.87
N LEU A 554 -21.86 1.66 -35.16
CA LEU A 554 -20.68 1.23 -35.91
C LEU A 554 -19.54 0.76 -34.98
N GLY A 555 -19.81 0.65 -33.67
CA GLY A 555 -18.92 -0.02 -32.71
C GLY A 555 -19.16 -1.53 -32.63
N VAL A 556 -18.07 -2.32 -32.60
CA VAL A 556 -18.09 -3.78 -32.40
C VAL A 556 -17.73 -4.09 -30.95
N ALA A 557 -18.75 -4.29 -30.09
CA ALA A 557 -18.54 -4.62 -28.67
C ALA A 557 -18.15 -6.09 -28.41
N GLU A 558 -18.61 -7.00 -29.28
CA GLU A 558 -18.23 -8.41 -29.32
C GLU A 558 -18.14 -8.83 -30.79
N GLN A 559 -17.30 -9.83 -31.08
CA GLN A 559 -17.18 -10.40 -32.42
C GLN A 559 -18.40 -11.28 -32.75
N PRO A 560 -18.86 -11.30 -34.02
CA PRO A 560 -19.90 -12.23 -34.45
C PRO A 560 -19.35 -13.66 -34.42
N ASP A 561 -20.11 -14.61 -33.84
CA ASP A 561 -19.70 -16.01 -33.68
C ASP A 561 -19.93 -16.82 -34.96
N LEU A 562 -19.26 -16.39 -36.04
CA LEU A 562 -19.36 -17.01 -37.35
C LEU A 562 -18.69 -18.40 -37.36
N LYS A 563 -19.29 -19.33 -38.10
CA LYS A 563 -18.73 -20.67 -38.32
C LYS A 563 -17.27 -20.56 -38.74
N LYS A 564 -16.42 -21.42 -38.17
CA LYS A 564 -14.97 -21.33 -38.27
C LYS A 564 -14.47 -22.06 -39.51
N GLU A 565 -14.20 -21.32 -40.58
CA GLU A 565 -13.38 -21.82 -41.70
C GLU A 565 -11.98 -21.21 -41.58
N LEU A 566 -11.00 -22.03 -41.22
CA LEU A 566 -9.63 -21.56 -40.97
C LEU A 566 -8.87 -21.34 -42.29
N SER A 567 -8.03 -20.30 -42.30
CA SER A 567 -7.02 -20.09 -43.33
C SER A 567 -5.99 -21.23 -43.35
N ASP A 568 -5.23 -21.31 -44.43
CA ASP A 568 -3.96 -22.04 -44.43
C ASP A 568 -3.04 -21.52 -43.32
N LYS A 569 -2.12 -22.39 -42.89
CA LYS A 569 -1.19 -22.11 -41.80
C LYS A 569 -0.10 -21.14 -42.26
N ARG A 570 -0.08 -19.93 -41.69
CA ARG A 570 0.97 -18.92 -41.90
C ARG A 570 1.82 -18.80 -40.64
N THR A 571 3.13 -18.98 -40.74
CA THR A 571 4.07 -18.71 -39.64
C THR A 571 4.67 -17.31 -39.81
N VAL A 572 4.63 -16.48 -38.78
CA VAL A 572 5.28 -15.15 -38.75
C VAL A 572 6.36 -15.14 -37.69
N ILE A 573 7.58 -14.73 -38.08
CA ILE A 573 8.80 -14.86 -37.28
C ILE A 573 9.58 -13.54 -37.29
N SER A 574 9.97 -13.04 -36.11
CA SER A 574 10.98 -11.99 -36.01
C SER A 574 12.35 -12.55 -36.38
N ARG A 575 13.11 -11.82 -37.20
CA ARG A 575 14.50 -12.12 -37.51
C ARG A 575 15.41 -12.09 -36.27
N PHE A 576 15.22 -11.12 -35.37
CA PHE A 576 16.21 -10.78 -34.34
C PHE A 576 15.91 -11.39 -32.97
N VAL A 577 14.65 -11.37 -32.53
CA VAL A 577 14.26 -11.92 -31.21
C VAL A 577 13.84 -13.39 -31.28
N ASN A 578 13.82 -13.99 -32.48
CA ASN A 578 13.38 -15.37 -32.75
C ASN A 578 11.98 -15.70 -32.17
N VAL A 579 11.16 -14.67 -31.92
CA VAL A 579 9.75 -14.83 -31.57
C VAL A 579 8.99 -15.24 -32.84
N SER A 580 8.17 -16.27 -32.73
CA SER A 580 7.41 -16.86 -33.82
C SER A 580 5.98 -17.13 -33.40
N ALA A 581 5.03 -17.08 -34.35
CA ALA A 581 3.70 -17.61 -34.13
C ALA A 581 3.14 -18.23 -35.41
N ASP A 582 2.56 -19.40 -35.25
CA ASP A 582 1.70 -20.05 -36.22
C ASP A 582 0.28 -19.49 -36.14
N MET A 583 -0.25 -19.04 -37.29
CA MET A 583 -1.49 -18.31 -37.40
C MET A 583 -2.45 -19.02 -38.35
N GLN A 584 -3.72 -19.09 -37.95
CA GLN A 584 -4.84 -19.49 -38.80
C GLN A 584 -6.07 -18.65 -38.42
N MET A 585 -6.48 -17.72 -39.28
CA MET A 585 -7.62 -16.83 -39.03
C MET A 585 -8.90 -17.41 -39.62
N ASN A 586 -10.07 -16.98 -39.12
CA ASN A 586 -11.37 -17.42 -39.66
C ASN A 586 -11.70 -16.61 -40.94
N LYS A 587 -11.68 -17.24 -42.12
CA LYS A 587 -11.96 -16.58 -43.41
C LYS A 587 -13.32 -15.89 -43.42
N ASN A 588 -14.34 -16.54 -42.83
CA ASN A 588 -15.69 -16.00 -42.73
C ASN A 588 -15.75 -14.67 -41.94
N LEU A 589 -14.83 -14.46 -41.00
CA LEU A 589 -14.69 -13.17 -40.30
C LEU A 589 -13.98 -12.13 -41.19
N MET A 590 -13.02 -12.53 -42.04
CA MET A 590 -12.35 -11.63 -42.99
C MET A 590 -13.30 -11.16 -44.10
N ASP A 591 -14.23 -12.02 -44.53
CA ASP A 591 -15.30 -11.68 -45.46
C ASP A 591 -16.28 -10.67 -44.83
N PHE A 592 -16.60 -10.82 -43.55
CA PHE A 592 -17.39 -9.84 -42.79
C PHE A 592 -16.66 -8.50 -42.63
N TYR A 593 -15.37 -8.51 -42.27
CA TYR A 593 -14.57 -7.29 -42.16
C TYR A 593 -14.40 -6.56 -43.50
N THR A 594 -14.29 -7.31 -44.60
CA THR A 594 -14.26 -6.75 -45.97
C THR A 594 -15.57 -6.04 -46.35
N ASP A 595 -16.69 -6.43 -45.74
CA ASP A 595 -17.99 -5.79 -45.87
C ASP A 595 -18.23 -4.64 -44.84
N TYR A 596 -17.27 -4.36 -43.95
CA TYR A 596 -17.42 -3.40 -42.85
C TYR A 596 -17.17 -1.94 -43.28
N PRO A 597 -17.97 -0.95 -42.83
CA PRO A 597 -17.79 0.44 -43.24
C PRO A 597 -16.67 1.11 -42.44
N THR A 598 -15.59 1.50 -43.13
CA THR A 598 -14.61 2.46 -42.62
C THR A 598 -15.33 3.74 -42.18
N SER A 599 -15.19 4.14 -40.91
CA SER A 599 -16.05 5.17 -40.29
C SER A 599 -15.33 5.97 -39.20
N TYR A 600 -15.85 7.15 -38.85
CA TYR A 600 -15.37 8.03 -37.77
C TYR A 600 -16.55 8.74 -37.07
N ASP A 601 -16.49 9.11 -35.79
CA ASP A 601 -17.42 10.10 -35.22
C ASP A 601 -17.28 11.40 -36.03
N GLY A 602 -18.37 11.85 -36.67
CA GLY A 602 -18.40 13.01 -37.57
C GLY A 602 -17.96 14.37 -36.98
N LYS A 603 -17.46 14.40 -35.74
CA LYS A 603 -16.77 15.54 -35.12
C LYS A 603 -15.24 15.47 -35.22
N ASP A 604 -14.65 14.27 -35.27
CA ASP A 604 -13.20 14.11 -35.38
C ASP A 604 -12.83 12.79 -36.09
N MET A 605 -12.22 12.93 -37.27
CA MET A 605 -11.65 11.87 -38.12
C MET A 605 -10.78 10.88 -37.33
N MET A 606 -10.09 11.38 -36.30
CA MET A 606 -9.16 10.62 -35.45
C MET A 606 -9.79 9.44 -34.71
N THR A 607 -11.10 9.46 -34.55
CA THR A 607 -11.86 8.35 -33.96
C THR A 607 -11.88 7.10 -34.85
N ARG A 608 -11.51 7.21 -36.14
CA ARG A 608 -11.45 6.09 -37.09
C ARG A 608 -10.70 4.88 -36.53
N TRP A 609 -9.40 5.02 -36.29
CA TRP A 609 -8.56 3.91 -35.80
C TRP A 609 -8.99 3.41 -34.40
N ALA A 610 -9.70 4.24 -33.64
CA ALA A 610 -10.27 3.83 -32.36
C ALA A 610 -11.41 2.81 -32.51
N TYR A 611 -12.14 2.74 -33.64
CA TYR A 611 -13.13 1.68 -33.87
C TYR A 611 -12.43 0.32 -33.93
N TYR A 612 -11.40 0.20 -34.76
CA TYR A 612 -10.59 -1.00 -34.93
C TYR A 612 -9.85 -1.37 -33.63
N ALA A 613 -9.10 -0.43 -33.03
CA ALA A 613 -8.30 -0.70 -31.83
C ALA A 613 -9.11 -0.89 -30.52
N ASN A 614 -10.40 -0.58 -30.48
CA ASN A 614 -11.28 -0.92 -29.35
C ASN A 614 -12.16 -2.15 -29.62
N THR A 615 -12.15 -2.70 -30.83
CA THR A 615 -12.82 -3.96 -31.18
C THR A 615 -12.05 -5.13 -30.53
N PRO A 616 -12.69 -6.03 -29.75
CA PRO A 616 -11.98 -7.12 -29.10
C PRO A 616 -11.47 -8.15 -30.10
N VAL A 617 -10.20 -8.58 -29.97
CA VAL A 617 -9.65 -9.61 -30.87
C VAL A 617 -10.36 -10.96 -30.72
N ALA A 618 -10.48 -11.69 -31.82
CA ALA A 618 -11.20 -12.95 -31.95
C ALA A 618 -10.61 -14.08 -31.07
N ALA A 619 -11.46 -15.05 -30.73
CA ALA A 619 -11.09 -16.19 -29.89
C ALA A 619 -9.91 -16.98 -30.49
N GLU A 620 -9.85 -17.11 -31.82
CA GLU A 620 -8.75 -17.77 -32.55
C GLU A 620 -7.37 -17.17 -32.20
N VAL A 621 -7.30 -15.84 -32.06
CA VAL A 621 -6.07 -15.13 -31.70
C VAL A 621 -5.72 -15.42 -30.25
N LYS A 622 -6.70 -15.35 -29.34
CA LYS A 622 -6.52 -15.59 -27.90
C LYS A 622 -6.18 -17.04 -27.54
N ASP A 623 -6.73 -17.99 -28.29
CA ASP A 623 -6.59 -19.43 -28.05
C ASP A 623 -5.37 -20.05 -28.77
N LYS A 624 -4.92 -19.47 -29.89
CA LYS A 624 -3.83 -20.04 -30.70
C LYS A 624 -2.59 -19.16 -30.78
N VAL A 625 -2.72 -17.88 -31.09
CA VAL A 625 -1.57 -16.98 -31.31
C VAL A 625 -0.98 -16.51 -29.99
N TYR A 626 -1.83 -16.04 -29.07
CA TYR A 626 -1.41 -15.48 -27.79
C TYR A 626 -0.66 -16.47 -26.88
N PRO A 627 -0.99 -17.77 -26.79
CA PRO A 627 -0.22 -18.71 -25.99
C PRO A 627 1.21 -18.92 -26.52
N GLN A 628 1.40 -18.94 -27.84
CA GLN A 628 2.73 -19.05 -28.46
C GLN A 628 3.58 -17.82 -28.12
N LEU A 629 3.03 -16.61 -28.26
CA LEU A 629 3.73 -15.37 -27.90
C LEU A 629 4.02 -15.30 -26.40
N LYS A 630 3.05 -15.65 -25.53
CA LYS A 630 3.23 -15.71 -24.06
C LYS A 630 4.31 -16.71 -23.65
N GLN A 631 4.42 -17.86 -24.33
CA GLN A 631 5.48 -18.84 -24.07
C GLN A 631 6.88 -18.30 -24.39
N GLN A 632 7.03 -17.50 -25.44
CA GLN A 632 8.33 -16.99 -25.91
C GLN A 632 8.80 -15.73 -25.17
N ILE A 633 7.89 -14.83 -24.77
CA ILE A 633 8.24 -13.72 -23.84
C ILE A 633 8.42 -14.24 -22.41
N GLY A 634 7.74 -15.33 -22.03
CA GLY A 634 7.87 -15.99 -20.75
C GLY A 634 7.69 -15.05 -19.56
N ASN A 635 8.69 -15.03 -18.67
CA ASN A 635 8.75 -14.14 -17.51
C ASN A 635 9.64 -12.90 -17.73
N ALA A 636 9.83 -12.46 -18.98
CA ALA A 636 10.63 -11.26 -19.28
C ALA A 636 10.03 -10.00 -18.62
N PRO A 637 10.84 -9.02 -18.16
CA PRO A 637 10.35 -7.74 -17.66
C PRO A 637 9.47 -7.03 -18.70
N LYS A 638 8.48 -6.24 -18.27
CA LYS A 638 7.46 -5.69 -19.17
C LYS A 638 8.07 -4.85 -20.32
N LEU A 639 9.13 -4.07 -20.07
CA LEU A 639 9.88 -3.37 -21.13
C LEU A 639 10.50 -4.34 -22.17
N MET A 640 11.15 -5.41 -21.72
CA MET A 640 11.79 -6.40 -22.60
C MET A 640 10.75 -7.17 -23.41
N ALA A 641 9.65 -7.58 -22.78
CA ALA A 641 8.53 -8.25 -23.44
C ALA A 641 7.86 -7.32 -24.48
N ALA A 642 7.76 -6.00 -24.19
CA ALA A 642 7.28 -5.01 -25.14
C ALA A 642 8.22 -4.88 -26.35
N ASN A 643 9.55 -4.77 -26.15
CA ASN A 643 10.53 -4.77 -27.24
C ASN A 643 10.44 -6.05 -28.10
N MET A 644 10.28 -7.23 -27.49
CA MET A 644 10.13 -8.50 -28.21
C MET A 644 8.87 -8.55 -29.08
N LEU A 645 7.72 -8.09 -28.56
CA LEU A 645 6.46 -8.01 -29.31
C LEU A 645 6.52 -6.92 -30.39
N LEU A 646 7.18 -5.79 -30.10
CA LEU A 646 7.36 -4.68 -31.03
C LEU A 646 8.21 -5.12 -32.23
N ASN A 647 9.33 -5.79 -31.98
CA ASN A 647 10.19 -6.33 -33.02
C ASN A 647 9.52 -7.47 -33.81
N TRP A 648 8.61 -8.23 -33.19
CA TRP A 648 7.79 -9.22 -33.90
C TRP A 648 6.81 -8.58 -34.91
N VAL A 649 6.13 -7.49 -34.52
CA VAL A 649 5.27 -6.73 -35.45
C VAL A 649 6.09 -6.01 -36.52
N GLN A 650 7.20 -5.37 -36.14
CA GLN A 650 8.13 -4.70 -37.08
C GLN A 650 8.66 -5.68 -38.13
N MET A 651 9.23 -6.82 -37.72
CA MET A 651 10.07 -7.65 -38.59
C MET A 651 9.40 -8.92 -39.11
N GLY A 652 8.30 -9.34 -38.52
CA GLY A 652 7.55 -10.53 -38.95
C GLY A 652 6.47 -10.24 -40.01
N LEU A 653 5.95 -9.01 -40.07
CA LEU A 653 4.87 -8.62 -40.98
C LEU A 653 5.41 -7.74 -42.11
N THR A 654 5.05 -8.01 -43.36
CA THR A 654 5.52 -7.24 -44.52
C THR A 654 4.82 -5.89 -44.60
N TYR A 655 5.56 -4.80 -44.81
CA TYR A 655 4.94 -3.49 -45.08
C TYR A 655 4.63 -3.32 -46.57
N ALA A 656 3.42 -2.91 -46.91
CA ALA A 656 3.07 -2.34 -48.21
C ALA A 656 1.88 -1.40 -48.05
N TYR A 657 1.82 -0.35 -48.88
CA TYR A 657 0.78 0.67 -48.87
C TYR A 657 -0.57 0.17 -49.40
N ASP A 658 -1.66 0.56 -48.75
CA ASP A 658 -3.02 0.17 -49.12
C ASP A 658 -3.48 0.66 -50.51
N GLU A 659 -3.14 1.89 -50.93
CA GLU A 659 -3.39 2.38 -52.31
C GLU A 659 -2.73 1.47 -53.37
N LYS A 660 -1.66 0.74 -53.02
CA LYS A 660 -0.99 -0.21 -53.92
C LYS A 660 -1.60 -1.63 -53.86
N VAL A 661 -2.18 -2.03 -52.74
CA VAL A 661 -2.72 -3.39 -52.52
C VAL A 661 -4.22 -3.47 -52.84
N TRP A 662 -5.00 -2.48 -52.40
CA TRP A 662 -6.46 -2.42 -52.55
C TRP A 662 -6.95 -1.30 -53.48
N GLY A 663 -6.07 -0.37 -53.89
CA GLY A 663 -6.44 0.77 -54.73
C GLY A 663 -7.22 1.86 -53.98
N HIS A 664 -7.24 1.79 -52.65
CA HIS A 664 -7.83 2.74 -51.71
C HIS A 664 -7.32 2.40 -50.30
N ASP A 665 -7.43 3.36 -49.38
CA ASP A 665 -7.09 3.21 -47.96
C ASP A 665 -8.07 2.29 -47.20
N ARG A 666 -7.56 1.35 -46.38
CA ARG A 666 -8.35 0.25 -45.77
C ARG A 666 -7.74 -0.32 -44.46
N ALA A 667 -7.42 0.56 -43.50
CA ALA A 667 -7.11 0.22 -42.10
C ALA A 667 -7.83 -1.05 -41.56
N PHE A 668 -7.06 -1.98 -40.98
CA PHE A 668 -7.49 -3.32 -40.58
C PHE A 668 -7.99 -3.48 -39.13
N PHE A 669 -8.84 -4.49 -38.92
CA PHE A 669 -8.99 -5.16 -37.62
C PHE A 669 -7.78 -6.07 -37.33
N ALA A 670 -7.47 -6.31 -36.06
CA ALA A 670 -6.22 -6.97 -35.65
C ALA A 670 -5.99 -8.38 -36.24
N GLU A 671 -7.05 -9.13 -36.58
CA GLU A 671 -6.94 -10.42 -37.27
C GLU A 671 -6.52 -10.29 -38.73
N GLU A 672 -6.93 -9.22 -39.41
CA GLU A 672 -6.62 -9.01 -40.84
C GLU A 672 -5.12 -8.78 -41.03
N SER A 673 -4.46 -8.08 -40.11
CA SER A 673 -2.99 -7.93 -40.07
C SER A 673 -2.25 -9.27 -39.90
N LEU A 674 -2.90 -10.27 -39.29
CA LEU A 674 -2.39 -11.64 -39.15
C LEU A 674 -2.75 -12.52 -40.37
N PHE A 675 -3.85 -12.22 -41.06
CA PHE A 675 -4.32 -12.94 -42.24
C PHE A 675 -3.60 -12.50 -43.52
N TYR A 676 -3.66 -11.20 -43.85
CA TYR A 676 -3.17 -10.65 -45.13
C TYR A 676 -1.64 -10.54 -45.17
N PRO A 677 -1.02 -10.72 -46.36
CA PRO A 677 0.45 -10.79 -46.50
C PRO A 677 1.17 -9.46 -46.23
N PHE A 678 0.44 -8.34 -46.31
CA PHE A 678 0.92 -6.97 -46.10
C PHE A 678 0.04 -6.25 -45.08
N CYS A 679 0.61 -5.27 -44.39
CA CYS A 679 -0.07 -4.34 -43.48
C CYS A 679 0.81 -3.09 -43.26
N ASP A 680 0.23 -1.91 -43.04
CA ASP A 680 0.97 -0.64 -42.97
C ASP A 680 1.07 -0.03 -41.55
N CYS A 681 0.83 1.27 -41.36
CA CYS A 681 1.18 1.98 -40.13
C CYS A 681 0.11 1.85 -39.04
N GLU A 682 -1.16 2.03 -39.41
CA GLU A 682 -2.27 1.81 -38.51
C GLU A 682 -2.45 0.36 -38.13
N ASP A 683 -2.43 -0.57 -39.09
CA ASP A 683 -2.65 -2.00 -38.87
C ASP A 683 -1.73 -2.55 -37.79
N ARG A 684 -0.43 -2.25 -37.95
CA ARG A 684 0.62 -2.64 -37.01
C ARG A 684 0.43 -1.99 -35.65
N SER A 685 -0.05 -0.75 -35.60
CA SER A 685 -0.31 0.00 -34.37
C SER A 685 -1.55 -0.52 -33.64
N ILE A 686 -2.61 -0.85 -34.37
CA ILE A 686 -3.83 -1.51 -33.90
C ILE A 686 -3.45 -2.87 -33.31
N LEU A 687 -2.81 -3.75 -34.09
CA LEU A 687 -2.36 -5.08 -33.63
C LEU A 687 -1.43 -4.98 -32.42
N PHE A 688 -0.38 -4.14 -32.46
CA PHE A 688 0.55 -3.99 -31.35
C PHE A 688 -0.12 -3.46 -30.08
N SER A 689 -1.10 -2.54 -30.21
CA SER A 689 -1.86 -2.06 -29.06
C SER A 689 -2.68 -3.18 -28.38
N HIS A 690 -3.16 -4.18 -29.13
CA HIS A 690 -3.79 -5.38 -28.54
C HIS A 690 -2.76 -6.29 -27.87
N LEU A 691 -1.59 -6.51 -28.49
CA LEU A 691 -0.52 -7.31 -27.87
C LEU A 691 -0.07 -6.71 -26.52
N ILE A 692 0.05 -5.38 -26.41
CA ILE A 692 0.43 -4.71 -25.17
C ILE A 692 -0.68 -4.82 -24.09
N ARG A 693 -1.96 -4.67 -24.46
CA ARG A 693 -3.09 -4.81 -23.51
C ARG A 693 -3.28 -6.26 -23.06
N ASP A 694 -3.51 -7.18 -23.99
CA ASP A 694 -3.92 -8.57 -23.72
C ASP A 694 -2.76 -9.50 -23.28
N LEU A 695 -1.50 -9.16 -23.61
CA LEU A 695 -0.34 -9.94 -23.19
C LEU A 695 0.40 -9.37 -21.99
N LEU A 696 0.63 -8.05 -21.96
CA LEU A 696 1.46 -7.40 -20.93
C LEU A 696 0.67 -6.69 -19.84
N ASP A 697 -0.66 -6.57 -19.95
CA ASP A 697 -1.50 -5.85 -18.98
C ASP A 697 -0.97 -4.42 -18.72
N LEU A 698 -0.80 -3.65 -19.80
CA LEU A 698 -0.37 -2.26 -19.80
C LEU A 698 -1.35 -1.38 -20.59
N ASP A 699 -1.40 -0.10 -20.23
CA ASP A 699 -2.18 0.89 -20.96
C ASP A 699 -1.35 1.44 -22.13
N VAL A 700 -2.00 1.63 -23.27
CA VAL A 700 -1.40 2.08 -24.53
C VAL A 700 -2.33 3.07 -25.21
N VAL A 701 -1.76 4.05 -25.89
CA VAL A 701 -2.47 5.03 -26.73
C VAL A 701 -1.98 4.92 -28.17
N LEU A 702 -2.83 5.25 -29.13
CA LEU A 702 -2.37 5.52 -30.50
C LEU A 702 -1.94 6.98 -30.58
N VAL A 703 -0.94 7.26 -31.40
CA VAL A 703 -0.38 8.60 -31.60
C VAL A 703 -0.32 8.84 -33.11
N TYR A 704 -1.02 9.86 -33.57
CA TYR A 704 -1.09 10.22 -34.98
C TYR A 704 -0.37 11.53 -35.27
N TYR A 705 0.33 11.53 -36.39
CA TYR A 705 0.85 12.70 -37.08
C TYR A 705 0.29 12.61 -38.51
N PRO A 706 0.10 13.74 -39.23
CA PRO A 706 -0.38 13.68 -40.62
C PRO A 706 0.44 12.70 -41.48
N GLY A 707 -0.20 11.63 -41.97
CA GLY A 707 0.42 10.55 -42.75
C GLY A 707 1.15 9.44 -41.96
N HIS A 708 0.99 9.35 -40.63
CA HIS A 708 1.57 8.26 -39.82
C HIS A 708 0.89 8.02 -38.47
N LEU A 709 0.55 6.75 -38.18
CA LEU A 709 0.05 6.27 -36.89
C LEU A 709 1.07 5.35 -36.20
N TYR A 710 1.33 5.59 -34.91
CA TYR A 710 2.13 4.70 -34.05
C TYR A 710 1.51 4.57 -32.65
N THR A 711 2.22 3.95 -31.69
CA THR A 711 1.73 3.78 -30.31
C THR A 711 2.66 4.38 -29.24
N ALA A 712 2.12 4.67 -28.06
CA ALA A 712 2.92 4.92 -26.88
C ALA A 712 2.36 4.15 -25.68
N VAL A 713 3.24 3.60 -24.84
CA VAL A 713 2.90 2.63 -23.77
C VAL A 713 3.21 3.20 -22.39
N CYS A 714 2.25 3.16 -21.48
CA CYS A 714 2.44 3.55 -20.08
C CYS A 714 2.90 2.35 -19.26
N PHE A 715 4.21 2.29 -18.99
CA PHE A 715 4.81 1.27 -18.15
C PHE A 715 4.62 1.56 -16.66
N ASN A 716 4.70 0.50 -15.83
CA ASN A 716 4.71 0.60 -14.36
C ASN A 716 6.10 0.93 -13.80
N GLU A 717 7.13 0.93 -14.64
CA GLU A 717 8.52 1.27 -14.35
C GLU A 717 8.94 2.49 -15.18
N ASP A 718 9.89 3.30 -14.71
CA ASP A 718 10.31 4.51 -15.43
C ASP A 718 11.24 4.15 -16.61
N VAL A 719 10.66 4.06 -17.81
CA VAL A 719 11.38 3.71 -19.04
C VAL A 719 12.01 4.94 -19.67
N THR A 720 13.29 4.85 -20.01
CA THR A 720 14.07 5.93 -20.67
C THR A 720 13.72 6.06 -22.16
N GLY A 721 14.03 7.23 -22.75
CA GLY A 721 13.71 7.56 -24.15
C GLY A 721 12.57 8.58 -24.27
N ASP A 722 12.09 8.79 -25.50
CA ASP A 722 11.05 9.78 -25.80
C ASP A 722 9.66 9.33 -25.29
N TYR A 723 8.86 10.29 -24.82
CA TYR A 723 7.57 10.01 -24.19
C TYR A 723 6.57 11.17 -24.35
N ILE A 724 5.28 10.82 -24.27
CA ILE A 724 4.16 11.75 -24.24
C ILE A 724 3.57 11.76 -22.83
N MET A 725 3.14 12.92 -22.34
CA MET A 725 2.39 13.03 -21.09
C MET A 725 0.88 13.08 -21.37
N VAL A 726 0.14 12.08 -20.90
CA VAL A 726 -1.31 11.95 -21.11
C VAL A 726 -1.99 11.83 -19.75
N ASN A 727 -2.86 12.79 -19.42
CA ASN A 727 -3.58 12.84 -18.14
C ASN A 727 -2.67 12.67 -16.90
N GLY A 728 -1.48 13.28 -16.94
CA GLY A 728 -0.47 13.20 -15.87
C GLY A 728 0.35 11.91 -15.83
N ARG A 729 0.12 10.96 -16.75
CA ARG A 729 0.87 9.71 -16.88
C ARG A 729 1.86 9.76 -18.05
N LYS A 730 3.00 9.11 -17.89
CA LYS A 730 4.04 8.97 -18.92
C LYS A 730 3.73 7.77 -19.83
N PHE A 731 3.63 8.02 -21.14
CA PHE A 731 3.52 7.00 -22.18
C PHE A 731 4.77 7.07 -23.06
N THR A 732 5.63 6.07 -22.99
CA THR A 732 6.90 6.02 -23.74
C THR A 732 6.63 5.56 -25.18
N VAL A 733 7.26 6.19 -26.17
CA VAL A 733 7.05 5.92 -27.60
C VAL A 733 7.38 4.46 -27.95
N ALA A 734 6.53 3.82 -28.75
CA ALA A 734 6.70 2.45 -29.24
C ALA A 734 6.15 2.34 -30.68
N ASP A 735 7.03 2.54 -31.67
CA ASP A 735 6.65 2.66 -33.08
C ASP A 735 6.86 1.34 -33.84
N PRO A 736 5.79 0.69 -34.33
CA PRO A 736 5.89 -0.61 -35.01
C PRO A 736 6.22 -0.48 -36.51
N THR A 737 6.39 0.72 -37.08
CA THR A 737 6.96 0.93 -38.42
C THR A 737 8.43 1.33 -38.38
N TYR A 738 8.93 1.84 -37.26
CA TYR A 738 10.35 2.19 -37.10
C TYR A 738 11.18 0.91 -36.91
N TYR A 739 11.64 0.28 -38.01
CA TYR A 739 12.32 -1.01 -37.97
C TYR A 739 13.54 -0.99 -37.04
N ASN A 740 13.68 -2.03 -36.22
CA ASN A 740 14.73 -2.20 -35.19
C ASN A 740 14.69 -1.19 -34.03
N ALA A 741 13.73 -0.26 -34.01
CA ALA A 741 13.57 0.67 -32.91
C ALA A 741 12.97 -0.06 -31.69
N ASN A 742 13.74 -0.11 -30.61
CA ASN A 742 13.20 -0.44 -29.28
C ASN A 742 12.29 0.68 -28.75
N VAL A 743 11.55 0.41 -27.68
CA VAL A 743 10.76 1.41 -26.96
C VAL A 743 11.62 2.63 -26.56
N GLY A 744 11.04 3.82 -26.64
CA GLY A 744 11.69 5.10 -26.33
C GLY A 744 12.37 5.80 -27.50
N LYS A 745 12.05 5.41 -28.75
CA LYS A 745 12.66 5.94 -29.98
C LYS A 745 11.60 6.55 -30.90
N THR A 746 11.69 7.86 -31.16
CA THR A 746 10.84 8.54 -32.16
C THR A 746 11.53 8.60 -33.52
N MET A 747 10.78 8.42 -34.61
CA MET A 747 11.31 8.67 -35.97
C MET A 747 11.79 10.11 -36.14
N SER A 748 12.87 10.30 -36.91
CA SER A 748 13.39 11.64 -37.20
C SER A 748 12.42 12.46 -38.06
N LYS A 749 12.33 13.77 -37.81
CA LYS A 749 11.48 14.77 -38.51
C LYS A 749 10.00 14.81 -38.11
N MET A 750 9.59 14.07 -37.09
CA MET A 750 8.21 14.15 -36.56
C MET A 750 7.99 15.48 -35.82
N ASP A 751 6.96 16.25 -36.24
CA ASP A 751 6.60 17.53 -35.62
C ASP A 751 5.67 17.31 -34.43
N ASN A 752 6.27 17.19 -33.25
CA ASN A 752 5.60 16.87 -32.00
C ASN A 752 4.41 17.80 -31.66
N SER A 753 4.43 19.05 -32.11
CA SER A 753 3.34 20.01 -31.87
C SER A 753 2.03 19.65 -32.59
N LYS A 754 2.10 18.77 -33.60
CA LYS A 754 0.96 18.25 -34.37
C LYS A 754 0.51 16.86 -33.92
N ALA A 755 1.21 16.25 -32.96
CA ALA A 755 0.88 14.93 -32.45
C ALA A 755 -0.51 14.95 -31.80
N LYS A 756 -1.41 14.08 -32.26
CA LYS A 756 -2.72 13.86 -31.65
C LYS A 756 -2.72 12.50 -30.95
N VAL A 757 -3.06 12.48 -29.67
CA VAL A 757 -3.17 11.23 -28.88
C VAL A 757 -4.61 10.73 -28.92
N ILE A 758 -4.81 9.47 -29.29
CA ILE A 758 -6.08 8.76 -29.25
C ILE A 758 -6.05 7.81 -28.06
N LEU A 759 -6.96 8.01 -27.10
CA LEU A 759 -7.10 7.10 -25.96
C LEU A 759 -7.72 5.76 -26.42
N LEU A 760 -7.23 4.67 -25.84
CA LEU A 760 -7.82 3.34 -26.02
C LEU A 760 -8.41 2.83 -24.70
N LYS A 761 -9.42 1.98 -24.83
CA LYS A 761 -10.02 1.25 -23.73
C LYS A 761 -9.21 -0.02 -23.44
N ARG A 762 -9.26 -0.44 -22.18
CA ARG A 762 -8.76 -1.70 -21.62
C ARG A 762 -9.94 -2.53 -21.11
#